data_AF-A0A367B5W4-F1
#
_entry.id   AF-A0A367B5W4-F1
#
_cell.length_a   1.000
_cell.length_b   1.000
_cell.length_c   1.000
_cell.angle_alpha   90.00
_cell.angle_beta   90.00
_cell.angle_gamma   90.00
#
_symmetry.space_group_name_H-M   'P 1'
#
loop_
_entity.id
_entity.type
_entity.pdbx_description
1 polymer ?
#
loop_
_entity_poly.entity_id
_entity_poly.type
_entity_poly.pdbx_seq_one_letter_code
_entity_poly.pdbx_strand_id
1 'polypeptide(L)'
;MSFPHAWDGRGATDGGRRVSSPVLDTVGTDMHSALVPPGALHHRVTAALSNWQLDDAEQLLAGVDRDPSPYVAAVPDDDAADGAPMSLGRAWADTLRAELLVRRLRLAGFTLVGEPVSTDSSAEPALDLHAGVAELLDGTAADADARSEQASRAALAIALVRSAKAAFDAADDDLQRAAGLARHARIELLSRRIDAAMDEAVEAASLLDPALPPSVLLVDTLTTLAGVLADLELMPLALDYQRRAHETAQAAAADAALLGPDGADPDVLVAVAATRLGELCAELGEGLLDDGAPESAGPYFTEARELAERALAQLPPDATGVVAAQIVHGWALVGMGEQSAAIGPLRAAVRISGVAGDRARLASAQLALGRALRRQGGGRAADDHLVVALDLATEHGLPRIRRAALRELCTLHADLNDAGRALPYLQAYLADELDRVDERRTRWVELFGRRKSLLETERAAGQLRRQAYEDPLTHLPNRRYAEARLDGLLAAGDVPALAVVDVDRFKAINDTIGHPGGDAVLRAVGELLVAGVRDTDEVCRWAGDEFVVLLPETTAEQAERALERIRVSVARYPWVELGLDVPVTISAGIASATRGDDRKTLFAAADGVLYDAKRSGRDRVVRLSAVTQTRAASSPLDAIFGPPPESGAEDVDEAGTGSPEETPAAATVAAVQPSALDDAFRAVTAVREEEPGFAPLLTPLGTARPGEPLLVPAPEPVGPGDEALPVAEALPVDEAAPQVVTAPPAVAEPDVVWATGRSTEQVLALVREARREHPDRPALVLRATPETLVALATEHDACTTMDAAASAAAVGPLPEPVGRVTVLSGGGADAPVAAEAAFVARIAGSEVARLDDVAGARSRSLLADRTLFDDTDCLVVVAGMEASLATVVGALTDVPVVAVPTSTGQPSAFGGLGALMTMLTAATPGMTVSNIDNGYSAGVFAARVARRSGRNR
;
A
#
# COMPACT_ATOMS: atom_id res chain seq x y z
N MET A 1 -20.00 -28.16 67.91
CA MET A 1 -19.26 -28.82 66.83
C MET A 1 -19.71 -28.21 65.51
N SER A 2 -18.98 -27.43 64.73
CA SER A 2 -17.86 -26.50 64.96
C SER A 2 -17.91 -25.54 63.75
N PHE A 3 -18.03 -24.25 64.02
CA PHE A 3 -17.53 -23.14 63.19
C PHE A 3 -16.00 -22.96 63.47
N PRO A 4 -15.21 -22.00 62.91
CA PRO A 4 -15.45 -20.97 61.87
C PRO A 4 -14.22 -20.56 60.94
N HIS A 5 -14.48 -19.59 60.04
CA HIS A 5 -13.67 -18.39 59.63
C HIS A 5 -12.40 -18.40 58.72
N ALA A 6 -12.46 -17.49 57.72
CA ALA A 6 -11.47 -16.46 57.26
C ALA A 6 -10.11 -16.94 56.67
N TRP A 7 -9.36 -16.29 55.77
CA TRP A 7 -9.35 -15.01 55.03
C TRP A 7 -8.21 -15.13 53.97
N ASP A 8 -8.29 -14.37 52.87
CA ASP A 8 -7.23 -13.80 52.01
C ASP A 8 -6.05 -14.61 51.42
N GLY A 9 -5.80 -14.39 50.12
CA GLY A 9 -4.51 -14.67 49.46
C GLY A 9 -4.50 -14.41 47.96
N ARG A 10 -4.15 -13.19 47.54
CA ARG A 10 -3.71 -12.83 46.17
C ARG A 10 -2.50 -13.69 45.74
N GLY A 11 -2.37 -13.95 44.45
CA GLY A 11 -1.07 -14.00 43.78
C GLY A 11 -0.86 -15.18 42.83
N ALA A 12 -0.91 -14.90 41.52
CA ALA A 12 0.01 -15.41 40.50
C ALA A 12 -0.34 -14.75 39.16
N THR A 13 0.24 -13.58 38.93
CA THR A 13 0.37 -12.95 37.62
C THR A 13 1.42 -13.74 36.84
N ASP A 14 1.02 -14.39 35.75
CA ASP A 14 1.94 -14.93 34.76
C ASP A 14 1.79 -14.12 33.47
N GLY A 15 2.76 -13.23 33.24
CA GLY A 15 2.85 -12.34 32.09
C GLY A 15 3.88 -12.91 31.11
N GLY A 16 3.46 -13.88 30.31
CA GLY A 16 4.16 -14.27 29.09
C GLY A 16 3.66 -13.40 27.93
N ARG A 17 4.59 -12.91 27.11
CA ARG A 17 4.43 -12.33 25.74
C ARG A 17 2.99 -11.99 25.33
N ARG A 18 2.71 -10.70 25.08
CA ARG A 18 1.49 -10.25 24.38
C ARG A 18 1.44 -10.80 22.95
N VAL A 19 1.08 -12.08 22.84
CA VAL A 19 0.01 -12.52 21.95
C VAL A 19 -1.16 -11.60 22.28
N SER A 20 -1.76 -10.95 21.28
CA SER A 20 -3.07 -10.33 21.46
C SER A 20 -3.96 -11.33 22.18
N SER A 21 -4.27 -11.11 23.45
CA SER A 21 -5.34 -11.87 24.09
C SER A 21 -6.54 -11.77 23.15
N PRO A 22 -7.29 -12.85 22.90
CA PRO A 22 -8.55 -12.70 22.22
C PRO A 22 -9.33 -11.65 22.99
N VAL A 23 -9.85 -10.64 22.29
CA VAL A 23 -10.83 -9.69 22.83
C VAL A 23 -12.12 -10.48 23.07
N LEU A 24 -12.06 -11.43 23.99
CA LEU A 24 -13.17 -12.17 24.54
C LEU A 24 -13.09 -11.91 26.04
N ASP A 25 -14.14 -11.25 26.50
CA ASP A 25 -14.49 -11.00 27.89
C ASP A 25 -13.73 -9.87 28.60
N THR A 26 -14.06 -8.63 28.24
CA THR A 26 -14.44 -7.71 29.32
C THR A 26 -15.66 -8.32 30.00
N VAL A 27 -15.58 -8.54 31.31
CA VAL A 27 -16.58 -9.15 32.21
C VAL A 27 -17.86 -8.29 32.36
N GLY A 28 -18.28 -7.63 31.28
CA GLY A 28 -19.52 -6.88 31.17
C GLY A 28 -20.48 -7.61 30.24
N THR A 29 -21.71 -7.79 30.70
CA THR A 29 -22.87 -8.31 29.96
C THR A 29 -23.31 -7.38 28.81
N ASP A 30 -22.39 -6.91 27.97
CA ASP A 30 -22.67 -5.95 26.91
C ASP A 30 -22.84 -6.65 25.55
N MET A 31 -24.04 -6.52 24.99
CA MET A 31 -24.42 -7.09 23.69
C MET A 31 -23.50 -6.64 22.54
N HIS A 32 -22.79 -5.53 22.69
CA HIS A 32 -21.81 -5.02 21.73
C HIS A 32 -20.57 -5.91 21.60
N SER A 33 -20.15 -6.62 22.65
CA SER A 33 -19.02 -7.56 22.58
C SER A 33 -19.33 -8.78 21.71
N ALA A 34 -20.61 -9.19 21.64
CA ALA A 34 -21.05 -10.30 20.79
C ALA A 34 -21.09 -9.96 19.30
N LEU A 35 -20.94 -8.68 18.95
CA LEU A 35 -20.87 -8.17 17.57
C LEU A 35 -19.44 -8.03 17.06
N VAL A 36 -18.42 -8.11 17.93
CA VAL A 36 -17.02 -8.21 17.51
C VAL A 36 -16.78 -9.64 17.00
N PRO A 37 -16.29 -9.86 15.78
CA PRO A 37 -16.00 -11.19 15.28
C PRO A 37 -14.87 -11.85 16.10
N PRO A 38 -14.96 -13.16 16.40
CA PRO A 38 -15.90 -14.16 15.85
C PRO A 38 -17.22 -14.32 16.65
N GLY A 39 -17.76 -13.27 17.25
CA GLY A 39 -18.98 -13.32 18.06
C GLY A 39 -20.18 -13.98 17.37
N ALA A 40 -20.94 -14.76 18.12
CA ALA A 40 -22.08 -15.52 17.56
C ALA A 40 -23.19 -14.61 16.99
N LEU A 41 -23.43 -13.43 17.59
CA LEU A 41 -24.40 -12.46 17.08
C LEU A 41 -23.91 -11.85 15.77
N HIS A 42 -22.62 -11.50 15.69
CA HIS A 42 -21.98 -11.05 14.46
C HIS A 42 -22.18 -12.03 13.30
N HIS A 43 -21.93 -13.32 13.51
CA HIS A 43 -22.11 -14.34 12.48
C HIS A 43 -23.56 -14.47 12.02
N ARG A 44 -24.53 -14.39 12.95
CA ARG A 44 -25.95 -14.46 12.62
C ARG A 44 -26.41 -13.25 11.80
N VAL A 45 -25.98 -12.04 12.17
CA VAL A 45 -26.31 -10.82 11.42
C VAL A 45 -25.66 -10.85 10.03
N THR A 46 -24.37 -11.17 9.95
CA THR A 46 -23.66 -11.29 8.66
C THR A 46 -24.30 -12.34 7.76
N ALA A 47 -24.75 -13.47 8.30
CA ALA A 47 -25.48 -14.49 7.55
C ALA A 47 -26.85 -13.98 7.06
N ALA A 48 -27.62 -13.31 7.91
CA ALA A 48 -28.92 -12.72 7.53
C ALA A 48 -28.76 -11.66 6.43
N LEU A 49 -27.77 -10.76 6.57
CA LEU A 49 -27.43 -9.77 5.55
C LEU A 49 -27.03 -10.43 4.24
N SER A 50 -26.12 -11.41 4.27
CA SER A 50 -25.68 -12.16 3.08
C SER A 50 -26.84 -12.84 2.35
N ASN A 51 -27.83 -13.34 3.10
CA ASN A 51 -29.03 -14.00 2.58
C ASN A 51 -30.18 -13.03 2.24
N TRP A 52 -29.97 -11.72 2.35
CA TRP A 52 -30.99 -10.68 2.14
C TRP A 52 -32.21 -10.80 3.07
N GLN A 53 -32.05 -11.43 4.24
CA GLN A 53 -33.05 -11.49 5.31
C GLN A 53 -32.98 -10.21 6.15
N LEU A 54 -33.34 -9.07 5.54
CA LEU A 54 -33.11 -7.74 6.12
C LEU A 54 -33.93 -7.49 7.39
N ASP A 55 -35.16 -8.01 7.45
CA ASP A 55 -36.01 -7.89 8.65
C ASP A 55 -35.43 -8.70 9.83
N ASP A 56 -34.90 -9.90 9.57
CA ASP A 56 -34.22 -10.71 10.58
C ASP A 56 -32.93 -10.01 11.05
N ALA A 57 -32.14 -9.46 10.13
CA ALA A 57 -30.93 -8.71 10.47
C ALA A 57 -31.25 -7.47 11.33
N GLU A 58 -32.33 -6.75 11.00
CA GLU A 58 -32.81 -5.61 11.79
C GLU A 58 -33.25 -6.04 13.18
N GLN A 59 -34.02 -7.13 13.29
CA GLN A 59 -34.45 -7.66 14.58
C GLN A 59 -33.27 -8.11 15.45
N LEU A 60 -32.25 -8.71 14.85
CA LEU A 60 -31.02 -9.10 15.54
C LEU A 60 -30.22 -7.88 16.04
N LEU A 61 -30.22 -6.78 15.28
CA LEU A 61 -29.53 -5.54 15.64
C LEU A 61 -30.33 -4.65 16.61
N ALA A 62 -31.67 -4.75 16.64
CA ALA A 62 -32.53 -3.94 17.51
C ALA A 62 -32.29 -4.16 19.01
N GLY A 63 -31.77 -5.33 19.41
CA GLY A 63 -31.43 -5.62 20.81
C GLY A 63 -30.19 -4.89 21.33
N VAL A 64 -29.42 -4.25 20.44
CA VAL A 64 -28.14 -3.59 20.72
C VAL A 64 -28.34 -2.13 21.17
N ASP A 65 -29.52 -1.57 20.93
CA ASP A 65 -29.81 -0.15 21.15
C ASP A 65 -30.05 0.19 22.64
N ARG A 66 -29.04 0.82 23.26
CA ARG A 66 -29.23 1.75 24.40
C ARG A 66 -28.42 3.04 24.32
N ASP A 67 -27.62 3.24 23.28
CA ASP A 67 -26.80 4.46 23.12
C ASP A 67 -27.39 5.44 22.11
N PRO A 68 -27.24 6.77 22.34
CA PRO A 68 -27.83 7.79 21.48
C PRO A 68 -27.24 7.79 20.06
N SER A 69 -28.11 8.15 19.10
CA SER A 69 -27.82 8.32 17.67
C SER A 69 -26.56 9.17 17.45
N PRO A 70 -25.71 8.87 16.45
CA PRO A 70 -24.49 9.64 16.14
C PRO A 70 -24.73 11.11 15.78
N TYR A 71 -25.99 11.53 15.59
CA TYR A 71 -26.39 12.92 15.33
C TYR A 71 -26.80 13.70 16.59
N VAL A 72 -27.03 13.03 17.72
CA VAL A 72 -27.32 13.70 18.99
C VAL A 72 -25.98 13.96 19.68
N ALA A 73 -25.52 15.21 19.68
CA ALA A 73 -24.43 15.63 20.54
C ALA A 73 -24.77 15.19 21.98
N ALA A 74 -23.94 14.33 22.57
CA ALA A 74 -24.09 13.96 23.97
C ALA A 74 -24.16 15.26 24.78
N VAL A 75 -25.22 15.43 25.56
CA VAL A 75 -25.22 16.44 26.62
C VAL A 75 -23.99 16.12 27.47
N PRO A 76 -23.11 17.10 27.76
CA PRO A 76 -21.92 16.80 28.53
C PRO A 76 -22.39 16.33 29.90
N ASP A 77 -22.18 15.06 30.21
CA ASP A 77 -22.16 14.62 31.59
C ASP A 77 -20.93 15.26 32.22
N ASP A 78 -21.13 16.11 33.24
CA ASP A 78 -20.09 16.88 33.94
C ASP A 78 -18.98 16.01 34.59
N ASP A 79 -19.03 14.69 34.45
CA ASP A 79 -18.06 13.72 34.96
C ASP A 79 -17.40 12.83 33.87
N ALA A 80 -17.74 12.98 32.58
CA ALA A 80 -17.10 12.22 31.50
C ALA A 80 -15.98 13.05 30.84
N ALA A 81 -14.73 12.64 31.07
CA ALA A 81 -13.56 13.24 30.42
C ALA A 81 -13.73 13.25 28.88
N ASP A 82 -13.40 14.39 28.27
CA ASP A 82 -13.27 14.58 26.82
C ASP A 82 -12.59 13.37 26.16
N GLY A 83 -13.29 12.71 25.22
CA GLY A 83 -12.66 11.77 24.27
C GLY A 83 -12.50 10.31 24.70
N ALA A 84 -13.53 9.66 25.26
CA ALA A 84 -13.52 8.20 25.35
C ALA A 84 -13.57 7.58 23.92
N PRO A 85 -12.60 6.74 23.52
CA PRO A 85 -12.62 6.07 22.22
C PRO A 85 -13.87 5.18 22.10
N MET A 86 -14.54 5.21 20.95
CA MET A 86 -15.66 4.30 20.68
C MET A 86 -15.21 2.85 20.87
N SER A 87 -16.01 2.03 21.56
CA SER A 87 -15.70 0.61 21.73
C SER A 87 -15.73 -0.12 20.38
N LEU A 88 -14.79 -1.05 20.17
CA LEU A 88 -14.71 -1.88 18.96
C LEU A 88 -16.04 -2.58 18.63
N GLY A 89 -16.81 -2.97 19.67
CA GLY A 89 -18.15 -3.53 19.50
C GLY A 89 -19.16 -2.57 18.87
N ARG A 90 -19.08 -1.27 19.19
CA ARG A 90 -19.91 -0.23 18.57
C ARG A 90 -19.50 0.00 17.11
N ALA A 91 -18.21 -0.02 16.79
CA ALA A 91 -17.73 0.08 15.40
C ALA A 91 -18.27 -1.05 14.51
N TRP A 92 -18.27 -2.29 15.01
CA TRP A 92 -18.85 -3.43 14.31
C TRP A 92 -20.38 -3.35 14.18
N ALA A 93 -21.07 -2.89 15.22
CA ALA A 93 -22.51 -2.66 15.17
C ALA A 93 -22.88 -1.63 14.08
N ASP A 94 -22.17 -0.49 14.07
CA ASP A 94 -22.37 0.59 13.10
C ASP A 94 -22.11 0.09 11.66
N THR A 95 -21.05 -0.72 11.46
CA THR A 95 -20.73 -1.31 10.15
C THR A 95 -21.85 -2.23 9.64
N LEU A 96 -22.34 -3.15 10.48
CA LEU A 96 -23.42 -4.08 10.12
C LEU A 96 -24.75 -3.35 9.84
N ARG A 97 -25.03 -2.29 10.62
CA ARG A 97 -26.22 -1.46 10.44
C ARG A 97 -26.13 -0.62 9.16
N ALA A 98 -24.96 -0.08 8.84
CA ALA A 98 -24.73 0.61 7.57
C ALA A 98 -24.99 -0.32 6.38
N GLU A 99 -24.47 -1.56 6.42
CA GLU A 99 -24.71 -2.53 5.37
C GLU A 99 -26.21 -2.87 5.21
N LEU A 100 -26.93 -3.06 6.33
CA LEU A 100 -28.39 -3.26 6.33
C LEU A 100 -29.13 -2.11 5.61
N LEU A 101 -28.81 -0.87 5.96
CA LEU A 101 -29.42 0.32 5.38
C LEU A 101 -29.14 0.44 3.88
N VAL A 102 -27.90 0.18 3.47
CA VAL A 102 -27.49 0.20 2.05
C VAL A 102 -28.23 -0.86 1.25
N ARG A 103 -28.43 -2.07 1.79
CA ARG A 103 -29.24 -3.11 1.14
C ARG A 103 -30.72 -2.72 1.05
N ARG A 104 -31.29 -2.05 2.07
CA ARG A 104 -32.66 -1.52 2.00
C ARG A 104 -32.81 -0.40 0.95
N LEU A 105 -31.85 0.52 0.88
CA LEU A 105 -31.81 1.57 -0.15
C LEU A 105 -31.79 0.97 -1.55
N ARG A 106 -31.02 -0.11 -1.74
CA ARG A 106 -30.95 -0.80 -3.02
C ARG A 106 -32.28 -1.45 -3.43
N LEU A 107 -33.00 -2.08 -2.49
CA LEU A 107 -34.37 -2.59 -2.75
C LEU A 107 -35.34 -1.45 -3.09
N ALA A 108 -35.14 -0.26 -2.52
CA ALA A 108 -35.89 0.93 -2.84
C ALA A 108 -35.46 1.59 -4.16
N GLY A 109 -34.42 1.08 -4.84
CA GLY A 109 -33.94 1.59 -6.12
C GLY A 109 -32.93 2.74 -6.02
N PHE A 110 -32.31 2.95 -4.85
CA PHE A 110 -31.34 4.03 -4.60
C PHE A 110 -29.96 3.53 -4.16
N THR A 111 -28.91 4.29 -4.48
CA THR A 111 -27.54 4.11 -3.96
C THR A 111 -27.39 4.80 -2.60
N LEU A 112 -26.27 4.57 -1.92
CA LEU A 112 -25.94 5.23 -0.65
C LEU A 112 -25.83 6.76 -0.75
N VAL A 113 -25.50 7.30 -1.93
CA VAL A 113 -25.48 8.75 -2.19
C VAL A 113 -26.82 9.30 -2.68
N GLY A 114 -27.86 8.45 -2.69
CA GLY A 114 -29.21 8.84 -3.08
C GLY A 114 -29.47 8.90 -4.58
N GLU A 115 -28.56 8.38 -5.42
CA GLU A 115 -28.78 8.27 -6.86
C GLU A 115 -29.65 7.05 -7.20
N PRO A 116 -30.52 7.12 -8.23
CA PRO A 116 -31.26 5.94 -8.68
C PRO A 116 -30.31 4.85 -9.22
N VAL A 117 -30.61 3.59 -8.90
CA VAL A 117 -29.80 2.43 -9.30
C VAL A 117 -29.98 2.11 -10.79
N SER A 118 -31.14 2.44 -11.37
CA SER A 118 -31.43 2.29 -12.82
C SER A 118 -31.16 3.58 -13.59
N THR A 119 -30.56 3.45 -14.77
CA THR A 119 -30.23 4.54 -15.70
C THR A 119 -31.29 4.77 -16.78
N ASP A 120 -32.44 4.09 -16.72
CA ASP A 120 -33.53 4.26 -17.69
C ASP A 120 -34.11 5.68 -17.66
N SER A 121 -34.63 6.17 -18.79
CA SER A 121 -35.23 7.51 -18.93
C SER A 121 -36.43 7.82 -18.02
N SER A 122 -36.93 6.82 -17.29
CA SER A 122 -37.95 6.92 -16.24
C SER A 122 -37.36 6.96 -14.83
N ALA A 123 -36.05 7.09 -14.66
CA ALA A 123 -35.38 7.09 -13.38
C ALA A 123 -35.88 8.24 -12.50
N GLU A 124 -36.24 7.90 -11.27
CA GLU A 124 -36.63 8.87 -10.27
C GLU A 124 -35.48 9.85 -9.96
N PRO A 125 -35.78 11.11 -9.59
CA PRO A 125 -34.74 12.07 -9.21
C PRO A 125 -33.96 11.59 -7.98
N ALA A 126 -32.72 12.08 -7.81
CA ALA A 126 -31.89 11.76 -6.65
C ALA A 126 -32.54 12.20 -5.32
N LEU A 127 -32.21 11.51 -4.22
CA LEU A 127 -32.66 11.82 -2.88
C LEU A 127 -31.98 13.09 -2.35
N ASP A 128 -32.72 13.90 -1.59
CA ASP A 128 -32.17 15.08 -0.90
C ASP A 128 -31.55 14.66 0.44
N LEU A 129 -30.26 14.34 0.41
CA LEU A 129 -29.52 13.93 1.61
C LEU A 129 -29.47 15.03 2.68
N HIS A 130 -29.54 16.32 2.31
CA HIS A 130 -29.53 17.42 3.27
C HIS A 130 -30.85 17.46 4.06
N ALA A 131 -31.97 17.23 3.38
CA ALA A 131 -33.26 17.08 4.03
C ALA A 131 -33.28 15.86 4.99
N GLY A 132 -32.69 14.74 4.58
CA GLY A 132 -32.58 13.55 5.45
C GLY A 132 -31.73 13.78 6.71
N VAL A 133 -30.63 14.55 6.61
CA VAL A 133 -29.84 14.96 7.79
C VAL A 133 -30.65 15.86 8.72
N ALA A 134 -31.43 16.81 8.18
CA ALA A 134 -32.26 17.70 8.98
C ALA A 134 -33.36 16.92 9.74
N GLU A 135 -33.99 15.94 9.09
CA GLU A 135 -35.01 15.09 9.71
C GLU A 135 -34.44 14.24 10.86
N LEU A 136 -33.22 13.70 10.70
CA LEU A 136 -32.49 12.99 11.76
C LEU A 136 -32.16 13.87 12.97
N LEU A 137 -31.89 15.16 12.76
CA LEU A 137 -31.58 16.13 13.81
C LEU A 137 -32.84 16.63 14.53
N ASP A 138 -33.90 16.92 13.78
CA ASP A 138 -35.11 17.56 14.29
C ASP A 138 -36.13 16.56 14.86
N GLY A 139 -35.96 15.26 14.62
CA GLY A 139 -36.82 14.19 15.17
C GLY A 139 -38.25 14.20 14.61
N THR A 140 -38.46 14.84 13.45
CA THR A 140 -39.76 15.09 12.83
C THR A 140 -40.19 13.94 11.89
N ALA A 141 -40.07 12.69 12.32
CA ALA A 141 -40.43 11.50 11.52
C ALA A 141 -41.95 11.27 11.37
N ALA A 142 -42.80 12.16 11.90
CA ALA A 142 -44.23 11.88 12.09
C ALA A 142 -45.12 12.00 10.83
N ASP A 143 -44.61 12.57 9.73
CA ASP A 143 -45.33 12.73 8.45
C ASP A 143 -44.39 12.62 7.23
N ALA A 144 -43.34 11.80 7.33
CA ALA A 144 -42.31 11.66 6.30
C ALA A 144 -42.81 10.85 5.08
N ASP A 145 -42.78 11.45 3.89
CA ASP A 145 -42.98 10.72 2.63
C ASP A 145 -41.89 9.64 2.45
N ALA A 146 -42.18 8.56 1.73
CA ALA A 146 -41.30 7.40 1.56
C ALA A 146 -39.90 7.78 1.05
N ARG A 147 -39.78 8.86 0.26
CA ARG A 147 -38.50 9.40 -0.21
C ARG A 147 -37.71 10.12 0.89
N SER A 148 -38.37 10.81 1.82
CA SER A 148 -37.70 11.43 2.98
C SER A 148 -37.13 10.36 3.91
N GLU A 149 -37.88 9.28 4.11
CA GLU A 149 -37.42 8.13 4.89
C GLU A 149 -36.17 7.48 4.25
N GLN A 150 -36.14 7.34 2.91
CA GLN A 150 -34.97 6.84 2.20
C GLN A 150 -33.78 7.81 2.29
N ALA A 151 -34.00 9.12 2.20
CA ALA A 151 -32.95 10.13 2.37
C ALA A 151 -32.34 10.08 3.78
N SER A 152 -33.18 9.93 4.81
CA SER A 152 -32.77 9.73 6.21
C SER A 152 -31.96 8.45 6.40
N ARG A 153 -32.38 7.33 5.77
CA ARG A 153 -31.62 6.07 5.78
C ARG A 153 -30.24 6.22 5.14
N ALA A 154 -30.14 6.92 4.01
CA ALA A 154 -28.87 7.19 3.33
C ALA A 154 -27.92 8.05 4.18
N ALA A 155 -28.44 9.14 4.76
CA ALA A 155 -27.69 9.99 5.67
C ALA A 155 -27.16 9.21 6.89
N LEU A 156 -28.02 8.40 7.52
CA LEU A 156 -27.64 7.58 8.67
C LEU A 156 -26.56 6.55 8.30
N ALA A 157 -26.69 5.86 7.17
CA ALA A 157 -25.68 4.91 6.71
C ALA A 157 -24.31 5.56 6.49
N ILE A 158 -24.26 6.75 5.88
CA ILE A 158 -23.01 7.51 5.69
C ILE A 158 -22.37 7.87 7.04
N ALA A 159 -23.16 8.30 8.02
CA ALA A 159 -22.65 8.63 9.35
C ALA A 159 -22.10 7.40 10.08
N LEU A 160 -22.80 6.27 10.03
CA LEU A 160 -22.37 5.01 10.66
C LEU A 160 -21.06 4.50 10.06
N VAL A 161 -20.93 4.53 8.73
CA VAL A 161 -19.68 4.15 8.04
C VAL A 161 -18.51 5.02 8.50
N ARG A 162 -18.69 6.35 8.53
CA ARG A 162 -17.65 7.29 8.94
C ARG A 162 -17.24 7.08 10.41
N SER A 163 -18.24 6.91 11.27
CA SER A 163 -18.09 6.63 12.70
C SER A 163 -17.30 5.33 12.93
N ALA A 164 -17.70 4.25 12.26
CA ALA A 164 -17.03 2.95 12.34
C ALA A 164 -15.59 3.01 11.83
N LYS A 165 -15.34 3.66 10.68
CA LYS A 165 -13.99 3.80 10.12
C LYS A 165 -13.06 4.54 11.09
N ALA A 166 -13.49 5.66 11.66
CA ALA A 166 -12.69 6.38 12.65
C ALA A 166 -12.38 5.54 13.90
N ALA A 167 -13.32 4.69 14.33
CA ALA A 167 -13.11 3.78 15.46
C ALA A 167 -12.13 2.65 15.13
N PHE A 168 -12.18 2.08 13.92
CA PHE A 168 -11.18 1.10 13.47
C PHE A 168 -9.79 1.70 13.29
N ASP A 169 -9.70 2.94 12.79
CA ASP A 169 -8.42 3.66 12.66
C ASP A 169 -7.80 4.01 14.02
N ALA A 170 -8.63 4.21 15.05
CA ALA A 170 -8.18 4.43 16.42
C ALA A 170 -7.80 3.14 17.17
N ALA A 171 -8.17 1.97 16.63
CA ALA A 171 -7.84 0.67 17.24
C ALA A 171 -6.41 0.26 16.87
N ASP A 172 -5.61 -0.13 17.87
CA ASP A 172 -4.23 -0.62 17.70
C ASP A 172 -4.19 -2.11 17.30
N ASP A 173 -5.07 -2.50 16.38
CA ASP A 173 -5.21 -3.88 15.87
C ASP A 173 -5.42 -3.87 14.34
N ASP A 174 -4.33 -4.13 13.61
CA ASP A 174 -4.29 -4.16 12.15
C ASP A 174 -5.28 -5.17 11.54
N LEU A 175 -5.55 -6.29 12.21
CA LEU A 175 -6.47 -7.31 11.70
C LEU A 175 -7.92 -6.83 11.82
N GLN A 176 -8.30 -6.22 12.94
CA GLN A 176 -9.63 -5.63 13.11
C GLN A 176 -9.85 -4.47 12.14
N ARG A 177 -8.83 -3.64 11.95
CA ARG A 177 -8.86 -2.55 10.98
C ARG A 177 -9.00 -3.07 9.55
N ALA A 178 -8.22 -4.07 9.16
CA ALA A 178 -8.33 -4.73 7.85
C ALA A 178 -9.73 -5.34 7.63
N ALA A 179 -10.30 -5.98 8.66
CA ALA A 179 -11.64 -6.56 8.60
C ALA A 179 -12.72 -5.49 8.40
N GLY A 180 -12.64 -4.38 9.12
CA GLY A 180 -13.52 -3.22 8.95
C GLY A 180 -13.45 -2.63 7.54
N LEU A 181 -12.24 -2.39 7.03
CA LEU A 181 -11.99 -1.86 5.69
C LEU A 181 -12.48 -2.79 4.58
N ALA A 182 -12.27 -4.12 4.71
CA ALA A 182 -12.76 -5.09 3.73
C ALA A 182 -14.31 -5.11 3.66
N ARG A 183 -15.00 -4.92 4.78
CA ARG A 183 -16.47 -4.77 4.82
C ARG A 183 -16.93 -3.43 4.26
N HIS A 184 -16.20 -2.36 4.57
CA HIS A 184 -16.50 -1.05 4.01
C HIS A 184 -16.39 -1.07 2.48
N ALA A 185 -15.35 -1.70 1.93
CA ALA A 185 -15.20 -1.90 0.48
C ALA A 185 -16.41 -2.63 -0.14
N ARG A 186 -17.00 -3.60 0.58
CA ARG A 186 -18.23 -4.28 0.17
C ARG A 186 -19.44 -3.34 0.15
N ILE A 187 -19.59 -2.49 1.17
CA ILE A 187 -20.66 -1.48 1.24
C ILE A 187 -20.55 -0.49 0.08
N GLU A 188 -19.33 -0.06 -0.24
CA GLU A 188 -19.04 0.84 -1.36
C GLU A 188 -19.40 0.21 -2.71
N LEU A 189 -19.09 -1.07 -2.92
CA LEU A 189 -19.52 -1.84 -4.09
C LEU A 189 -21.05 -1.92 -4.21
N LEU A 190 -21.75 -2.18 -3.11
CA LEU A 190 -23.21 -2.20 -3.08
C LEU A 190 -23.81 -0.83 -3.47
N SER A 191 -23.03 0.24 -3.30
CA SER A 191 -23.39 1.62 -3.61
C SER A 191 -22.93 2.09 -5.00
N ARG A 192 -22.38 1.19 -5.83
CA ARG A 192 -21.76 1.49 -7.13
C ARG A 192 -20.58 2.49 -7.08
N ARG A 193 -19.97 2.69 -5.91
CA ARG A 193 -18.80 3.56 -5.72
C ARG A 193 -17.50 2.74 -5.84
N ILE A 194 -17.17 2.38 -7.07
CA ILE A 194 -16.03 1.49 -7.38
C ILE A 194 -14.71 2.07 -6.88
N ASP A 195 -14.47 3.38 -7.08
CA ASP A 195 -13.22 4.04 -6.67
C ASP A 195 -13.07 4.15 -5.13
N ALA A 196 -14.17 4.20 -4.38
CA ALA A 196 -14.10 4.13 -2.92
C ALA A 196 -13.86 2.69 -2.45
N ALA A 197 -14.60 1.72 -3.01
CA ALA A 197 -14.39 0.29 -2.71
C ALA A 197 -12.95 -0.16 -2.98
N MET A 198 -12.37 0.41 -4.04
CA MET A 198 -10.99 0.32 -4.43
C MET A 198 -10.02 0.68 -3.32
N ASP A 199 -10.08 1.93 -2.86
CA ASP A 199 -9.16 2.49 -1.87
C ASP A 199 -9.24 1.71 -0.57
N GLU A 200 -10.45 1.38 -0.11
CA GLU A 200 -10.68 0.57 1.09
C GLU A 200 -10.11 -0.85 0.95
N ALA A 201 -10.23 -1.49 -0.22
CA ALA A 201 -9.67 -2.82 -0.48
C ALA A 201 -8.12 -2.80 -0.52
N VAL A 202 -7.50 -1.75 -1.07
CA VAL A 202 -6.04 -1.55 -1.03
C VAL A 202 -5.56 -1.39 0.40
N GLU A 203 -6.26 -0.57 1.17
CA GLU A 203 -5.91 -0.32 2.57
C GLU A 203 -6.06 -1.60 3.40
N ALA A 204 -7.16 -2.34 3.25
CA ALA A 204 -7.34 -3.64 3.91
C ALA A 204 -6.22 -4.63 3.57
N ALA A 205 -5.92 -4.79 2.28
CA ALA A 205 -4.84 -5.64 1.81
C ALA A 205 -3.47 -5.27 2.41
N SER A 206 -3.21 -3.97 2.64
CA SER A 206 -1.94 -3.49 3.17
C SER A 206 -1.66 -3.94 4.60
N LEU A 207 -2.71 -4.11 5.39
CA LEU A 207 -2.66 -4.49 6.80
C LEU A 207 -2.56 -6.01 7.00
N LEU A 208 -2.88 -6.81 5.98
CA LEU A 208 -2.91 -8.27 6.07
C LEU A 208 -1.53 -8.89 5.87
N ASP A 209 -0.63 -8.74 6.85
CA ASP A 209 0.72 -9.33 6.83
C ASP A 209 0.66 -10.87 6.70
N PRO A 210 1.43 -11.50 5.78
CA PRO A 210 1.56 -12.96 5.71
C PRO A 210 1.94 -13.64 7.02
N ALA A 211 2.61 -12.94 7.94
CA ALA A 211 3.01 -13.44 9.25
C ALA A 211 1.91 -13.38 10.33
N LEU A 212 0.72 -12.85 10.03
CA LEU A 212 -0.40 -12.84 10.97
C LEU A 212 -0.76 -14.27 11.40
N PRO A 213 -1.02 -14.50 12.71
CA PRO A 213 -1.38 -15.83 13.20
C PRO A 213 -2.73 -16.28 12.63
N PRO A 214 -2.90 -17.58 12.34
CA PRO A 214 -4.15 -18.11 11.81
C PRO A 214 -5.28 -17.93 12.83
N SER A 215 -6.40 -17.37 12.38
CA SER A 215 -7.60 -17.13 13.20
C SER A 215 -8.86 -17.12 12.32
N VAL A 216 -10.03 -17.34 12.94
CA VAL A 216 -11.32 -17.27 12.23
C VAL A 216 -11.54 -15.89 11.60
N LEU A 217 -11.16 -14.82 12.32
CA LEU A 217 -11.25 -13.45 11.81
C LEU A 217 -10.37 -13.24 10.58
N LEU A 218 -9.15 -13.78 10.57
CA LEU A 218 -8.26 -13.70 9.39
C LEU A 218 -8.87 -14.44 8.19
N VAL A 219 -9.46 -15.63 8.40
CA VAL A 219 -10.15 -16.37 7.33
C VAL A 219 -11.33 -15.57 6.76
N ASP A 220 -12.18 -14.98 7.61
CA ASP A 220 -13.33 -14.18 7.17
C ASP A 220 -12.89 -12.90 6.44
N THR A 221 -11.84 -12.25 6.94
CA THR A 221 -11.29 -11.03 6.35
C THR A 221 -10.70 -11.28 4.96
N LEU A 222 -9.87 -12.32 4.83
CA LEU A 222 -9.29 -12.73 3.55
C LEU A 222 -10.39 -13.14 2.55
N THR A 223 -11.41 -13.88 3.01
CA THR A 223 -12.55 -14.30 2.17
C THR A 223 -13.39 -13.10 1.70
N THR A 224 -13.66 -12.16 2.60
CA THR A 224 -14.40 -10.94 2.29
C THR A 224 -13.65 -10.10 1.26
N LEU A 225 -12.35 -9.88 1.50
CA LEU A 225 -11.47 -9.15 0.58
C LEU A 225 -11.37 -9.84 -0.78
N ALA A 226 -11.18 -11.15 -0.82
CA ALA A 226 -11.16 -11.92 -2.07
C ALA A 226 -12.46 -11.74 -2.85
N GLY A 227 -13.61 -11.79 -2.18
CA GLY A 227 -14.91 -11.54 -2.81
C GLY A 227 -15.05 -10.11 -3.35
N VAL A 228 -14.54 -9.10 -2.63
CA VAL A 228 -14.53 -7.70 -3.08
C VAL A 228 -13.65 -7.54 -4.32
N LEU A 229 -12.45 -8.12 -4.29
CA LEU A 229 -11.52 -8.12 -5.43
C LEU A 229 -12.10 -8.84 -6.64
N ALA A 230 -12.82 -9.93 -6.45
CA ALA A 230 -13.52 -10.62 -7.53
C ALA A 230 -14.64 -9.76 -8.14
N ASP A 231 -15.40 -9.04 -7.31
CA ASP A 231 -16.43 -8.10 -7.79
C ASP A 231 -15.84 -6.90 -8.52
N LEU A 232 -14.62 -6.49 -8.14
CA LEU A 232 -13.78 -5.48 -8.81
C LEU A 232 -13.02 -6.04 -10.03
N GLU A 233 -13.26 -7.30 -10.40
CA GLU A 233 -12.66 -7.99 -11.56
C GLU A 233 -11.14 -8.13 -11.52
N LEU A 234 -10.60 -8.24 -10.30
CA LEU A 234 -9.21 -8.54 -10.00
C LEU A 234 -9.06 -10.03 -9.67
N MET A 235 -9.54 -10.90 -10.58
CA MET A 235 -9.66 -12.34 -10.34
C MET A 235 -8.35 -13.04 -9.92
N PRO A 236 -7.17 -12.76 -10.51
CA PRO A 236 -5.92 -13.36 -10.05
C PRO A 236 -5.62 -13.04 -8.58
N LEU A 237 -5.84 -11.78 -8.16
CA LEU A 237 -5.60 -11.36 -6.78
C LEU A 237 -6.67 -11.93 -5.84
N ALA A 238 -7.92 -11.99 -6.27
CA ALA A 238 -8.99 -12.64 -5.54
C ALA A 238 -8.66 -14.12 -5.25
N LEU A 239 -8.14 -14.84 -6.24
CA LEU A 239 -7.68 -16.23 -6.07
C LEU A 239 -6.51 -16.35 -5.09
N ASP A 240 -5.53 -15.45 -5.14
CA ASP A 240 -4.40 -15.45 -4.21
C ASP A 240 -4.88 -15.27 -2.76
N TYR A 241 -5.74 -14.28 -2.51
CA TYR A 241 -6.30 -14.04 -1.17
C TYR A 241 -7.21 -15.19 -0.72
N GLN A 242 -8.00 -15.77 -1.61
CA GLN A 242 -8.88 -16.89 -1.27
C GLN A 242 -8.09 -18.18 -1.00
N ARG A 243 -6.99 -18.41 -1.72
CA ARG A 243 -6.08 -19.54 -1.47
C ARG A 243 -5.42 -19.38 -0.10
N ARG A 244 -4.94 -18.17 0.21
CA ARG A 244 -4.43 -17.84 1.55
C ARG A 244 -5.49 -18.03 2.62
N ALA A 245 -6.76 -17.67 2.37
CA ALA A 245 -7.86 -17.91 3.31
C ALA A 245 -8.06 -19.41 3.58
N HIS A 246 -8.00 -20.24 2.53
CA HIS A 246 -8.11 -21.70 2.65
C HIS A 246 -6.93 -22.31 3.42
N GLU A 247 -5.69 -21.88 3.15
CA GLU A 247 -4.50 -22.30 3.89
C GLU A 247 -4.57 -21.87 5.36
N THR A 248 -5.03 -20.65 5.63
CA THR A 248 -5.23 -20.13 6.98
C THR A 248 -6.29 -20.94 7.73
N ALA A 249 -7.38 -21.33 7.06
CA ALA A 249 -8.42 -22.18 7.63
C ALA A 249 -7.87 -23.57 7.98
N GLN A 250 -7.03 -24.17 7.13
CA GLN A 250 -6.36 -25.43 7.42
C GLN A 250 -5.42 -25.33 8.61
N ALA A 251 -4.64 -24.25 8.69
CA ALA A 251 -3.75 -24.00 9.81
C ALA A 251 -4.51 -23.79 11.13
N ALA A 252 -5.61 -23.03 11.10
CA ALA A 252 -6.49 -22.84 12.25
C ALA A 252 -7.17 -24.15 12.69
N ALA A 253 -7.58 -25.00 11.74
CA ALA A 253 -8.20 -26.29 12.04
C ALA A 253 -7.22 -27.32 12.64
N ALA A 254 -5.92 -27.19 12.35
CA ALA A 254 -4.88 -28.06 12.90
C ALA A 254 -4.61 -27.82 14.40
N ASP A 255 -4.93 -26.62 14.90
CA ASP A 255 -4.76 -26.25 16.31
C ASP A 255 -6.10 -25.80 16.92
N ALA A 256 -6.77 -26.74 17.59
CA ALA A 256 -8.06 -26.49 18.23
C ALA A 256 -8.04 -25.36 19.27
N ALA A 257 -6.86 -24.98 19.80
CA ALA A 257 -6.74 -23.85 20.72
C ALA A 257 -6.99 -22.50 20.03
N LEU A 258 -6.79 -22.40 18.71
CA LEU A 258 -6.96 -21.18 17.92
C LEU A 258 -8.42 -20.85 17.57
N LEU A 259 -9.32 -21.84 17.63
CA LEU A 259 -10.73 -21.67 17.29
C LEU A 259 -11.55 -21.15 18.49
N GLY A 260 -11.04 -21.30 19.72
CA GLY A 260 -11.73 -20.93 20.95
C GLY A 260 -12.89 -21.90 21.32
N PRO A 261 -13.44 -21.80 22.54
CA PRO A 261 -14.46 -22.72 23.05
C PRO A 261 -15.82 -22.62 22.34
N ASP A 262 -16.14 -21.46 21.74
CA ASP A 262 -17.35 -21.22 20.94
C ASP A 262 -17.05 -21.15 19.42
N GLY A 263 -15.89 -21.66 19.01
CA GLY A 263 -15.39 -21.58 17.64
C GLY A 263 -16.23 -22.35 16.61
N ALA A 264 -16.12 -21.93 15.34
CA ALA A 264 -16.67 -22.70 14.22
C ALA A 264 -16.04 -24.10 14.19
N ASP A 265 -16.85 -25.10 13.82
CA ASP A 265 -16.37 -26.47 13.59
C ASP A 265 -15.18 -26.42 12.60
N PRO A 266 -13.99 -26.96 12.95
CA PRO A 266 -12.79 -26.91 12.13
C PRO A 266 -13.03 -27.42 10.70
N ASP A 267 -13.77 -28.52 10.56
CA ASP A 267 -14.06 -29.15 9.27
C ASP A 267 -15.00 -28.27 8.44
N VAL A 268 -15.97 -27.63 9.11
CA VAL A 268 -16.88 -26.69 8.45
C VAL A 268 -16.13 -25.44 7.98
N LEU A 269 -15.21 -24.90 8.79
CA LEU A 269 -14.40 -23.73 8.42
C LEU A 269 -13.55 -24.01 7.16
N VAL A 270 -12.84 -25.13 7.16
CA VAL A 270 -12.00 -25.55 6.02
C VAL A 270 -12.84 -25.80 4.78
N ALA A 271 -13.96 -26.51 4.92
CA ALA A 271 -14.84 -26.84 3.80
C ALA A 271 -15.51 -25.60 3.19
N VAL A 272 -15.91 -24.62 4.01
CA VAL A 272 -16.46 -23.35 3.53
C VAL A 272 -15.40 -22.55 2.75
N ALA A 273 -14.18 -22.45 3.29
CA ALA A 273 -13.09 -21.76 2.60
C ALA A 273 -12.69 -22.45 1.29
N ALA A 274 -12.68 -23.79 1.25
CA ALA A 274 -12.45 -24.59 0.06
C ALA A 274 -13.53 -24.36 -1.00
N THR A 275 -14.80 -24.34 -0.58
CA THR A 275 -15.94 -24.11 -1.48
C THR A 275 -15.86 -22.73 -2.14
N ARG A 276 -15.48 -21.69 -1.39
CA ARG A 276 -15.28 -20.33 -1.91
C ARG A 276 -14.11 -20.24 -2.89
N LEU A 277 -13.02 -20.94 -2.63
CA LEU A 277 -11.90 -21.05 -3.58
C LEU A 277 -12.34 -21.75 -4.87
N GLY A 278 -13.07 -22.87 -4.75
CA GLY A 278 -13.59 -23.59 -5.90
C GLY A 278 -14.59 -22.77 -6.74
N GLU A 279 -15.42 -21.93 -6.10
CA GLU A 279 -16.31 -20.99 -6.78
C GLU A 279 -15.53 -20.01 -7.67
N LEU A 280 -14.47 -19.38 -7.14
CA LEU A 280 -13.62 -18.47 -7.92
C LEU A 280 -12.84 -19.19 -9.03
N CYS A 281 -12.36 -20.41 -8.78
CA CYS A 281 -11.71 -21.22 -9.82
C CYS A 281 -12.68 -21.55 -10.96
N ALA A 282 -13.93 -21.92 -10.65
CA ALA A 282 -14.95 -22.18 -11.66
C ALA A 282 -15.31 -20.90 -12.44
N GLU A 283 -15.43 -19.76 -11.77
CA GLU A 283 -15.64 -18.45 -12.41
C GLU A 283 -14.51 -18.10 -13.40
N LEU A 284 -13.24 -18.23 -12.98
CA LEU A 284 -12.10 -17.97 -13.86
C LEU A 284 -12.06 -18.97 -15.03
N GLY A 285 -12.34 -20.25 -14.78
CA GLY A 285 -12.44 -21.26 -15.82
C GLY A 285 -13.46 -20.90 -16.89
N GLU A 286 -14.64 -20.40 -16.52
CA GLU A 286 -15.64 -19.92 -17.48
C GLU A 286 -15.13 -18.71 -18.26
N GLY A 287 -14.51 -17.73 -17.60
CA GLY A 287 -13.89 -16.59 -18.27
C GLY A 287 -12.86 -16.99 -19.31
N LEU A 288 -12.05 -18.02 -19.03
CA LEU A 288 -11.06 -18.55 -19.98
C LEU A 288 -11.71 -19.32 -21.15
N LEU A 289 -12.80 -20.05 -20.91
CA LEU A 289 -13.59 -20.65 -22.01
C LEU A 289 -14.16 -19.57 -22.92
N ASP A 290 -14.64 -18.50 -22.29
CA ASP A 290 -15.22 -17.32 -22.93
C ASP A 290 -14.21 -16.54 -23.79
N ASP A 291 -12.94 -16.51 -23.37
CA ASP A 291 -11.82 -15.93 -24.13
C ASP A 291 -11.25 -16.89 -25.20
N GLY A 292 -11.84 -18.08 -25.37
CA GLY A 292 -11.39 -19.07 -26.35
C GLY A 292 -10.12 -19.83 -25.94
N ALA A 293 -9.82 -19.92 -24.63
CA ALA A 293 -8.65 -20.59 -24.06
C ALA A 293 -9.02 -21.87 -23.27
N PRO A 294 -9.60 -22.91 -23.90
CA PRO A 294 -10.10 -24.10 -23.21
C PRO A 294 -9.00 -24.92 -22.52
N GLU A 295 -7.78 -24.95 -23.06
CA GLU A 295 -6.65 -25.64 -22.45
C GLU A 295 -6.23 -25.00 -21.13
N SER A 296 -6.35 -23.67 -21.02
CA SER A 296 -6.07 -22.92 -19.79
C SER A 296 -7.21 -23.01 -18.78
N ALA A 297 -8.45 -23.23 -19.22
CA ALA A 297 -9.62 -23.36 -18.35
C ALA A 297 -9.67 -24.70 -17.58
N GLY A 298 -9.27 -25.80 -18.23
CA GLY A 298 -9.36 -27.16 -17.68
C GLY A 298 -8.75 -27.37 -16.28
N PRO A 299 -7.53 -26.86 -15.99
CA PRO A 299 -6.93 -26.95 -14.65
C PRO A 299 -7.80 -26.32 -13.55
N TYR A 300 -8.42 -25.16 -13.81
CA TYR A 300 -9.24 -24.48 -12.80
C TYR A 300 -10.54 -25.23 -12.50
N PHE A 301 -11.19 -25.83 -13.50
CA PHE A 301 -12.35 -26.69 -13.26
C PHE A 301 -11.96 -27.97 -12.51
N THR A 302 -10.78 -28.52 -12.78
CA THR A 302 -10.26 -29.69 -12.04
C THR A 302 -10.06 -29.35 -10.58
N GLU A 303 -9.41 -28.21 -10.29
CA GLU A 303 -9.20 -27.72 -8.92
C GLU A 303 -10.54 -27.44 -8.23
N ALA A 304 -11.48 -26.78 -8.90
CA ALA A 304 -12.82 -26.50 -8.36
C ALA A 304 -13.57 -27.79 -7.98
N ARG A 305 -13.49 -28.83 -8.82
CA ARG A 305 -14.08 -30.15 -8.52
C ARG A 305 -13.44 -30.76 -7.29
N GLU A 306 -12.11 -30.83 -7.23
CA GLU A 306 -11.40 -31.43 -6.10
C GLU A 306 -11.71 -30.73 -4.77
N LEU A 307 -11.75 -29.39 -4.77
CA LEU A 307 -12.10 -28.61 -3.60
C LEU A 307 -13.54 -28.88 -3.15
N ALA A 308 -14.49 -28.95 -4.08
CA ALA A 308 -15.88 -29.23 -3.78
C ALA A 308 -16.10 -30.66 -3.27
N GLU A 309 -15.44 -31.66 -3.85
CA GLU A 309 -15.50 -33.05 -3.39
C GLU A 309 -14.95 -33.20 -1.96
N ARG A 310 -13.81 -32.55 -1.66
CA ARG A 310 -13.24 -32.53 -0.31
C ARG A 310 -14.17 -31.83 0.68
N ALA A 311 -14.74 -30.69 0.31
CA ALA A 311 -15.69 -29.98 1.14
C ALA A 311 -16.94 -30.83 1.45
N LEU A 312 -17.50 -31.51 0.44
CA LEU A 312 -18.66 -32.41 0.63
C LEU A 312 -18.35 -33.63 1.51
N ALA A 313 -17.11 -34.11 1.50
CA ALA A 313 -16.67 -35.21 2.37
C ALA A 313 -16.50 -34.79 3.83
N GLN A 314 -16.19 -33.51 4.08
CA GLN A 314 -15.95 -32.95 5.42
C GLN A 314 -17.22 -32.38 6.06
N LEU A 315 -18.14 -31.83 5.25
CA LEU A 315 -19.33 -31.17 5.78
C LEU A 315 -20.34 -32.16 6.38
N PRO A 316 -20.91 -31.85 7.57
CA PRO A 316 -22.05 -32.61 8.08
C PRO A 316 -23.27 -32.49 7.14
N PRO A 317 -24.16 -33.50 7.08
CA PRO A 317 -25.27 -33.55 6.12
C PRO A 317 -26.21 -32.34 6.18
N ASP A 318 -26.41 -31.77 7.37
CA ASP A 318 -27.31 -30.65 7.63
C ASP A 318 -26.60 -29.29 7.61
N ALA A 319 -25.30 -29.25 7.29
CA ALA A 319 -24.54 -28.01 7.27
C ALA A 319 -24.99 -27.10 6.11
N THR A 320 -25.10 -25.80 6.39
CA THR A 320 -25.49 -24.78 5.40
C THR A 320 -24.52 -24.68 4.21
N GLY A 321 -23.29 -25.18 4.36
CA GLY A 321 -22.27 -25.22 3.30
C GLY A 321 -22.48 -26.29 2.23
N VAL A 322 -23.28 -27.34 2.50
CA VAL A 322 -23.41 -28.51 1.60
C VAL A 322 -23.96 -28.11 0.24
N VAL A 323 -25.01 -27.29 0.22
CA VAL A 323 -25.64 -26.83 -1.04
C VAL A 323 -24.67 -25.99 -1.88
N ALA A 324 -23.87 -25.13 -1.23
CA ALA A 324 -22.86 -24.33 -1.93
C ALA A 324 -21.79 -25.22 -2.57
N ALA A 325 -21.27 -26.21 -1.84
CA ALA A 325 -20.31 -27.17 -2.38
C ALA A 325 -20.90 -28.01 -3.53
N GLN A 326 -22.18 -28.40 -3.46
CA GLN A 326 -22.88 -29.09 -4.55
C GLN A 326 -23.00 -28.22 -5.81
N ILE A 327 -23.27 -26.92 -5.66
CA ILE A 327 -23.33 -25.97 -6.80
C ILE A 327 -21.96 -25.89 -7.47
N VAL A 328 -20.90 -25.66 -6.69
CA VAL A 328 -19.51 -25.56 -7.22
C VAL A 328 -19.09 -26.86 -7.91
N HIS A 329 -19.39 -28.01 -7.30
CA HIS A 329 -19.14 -29.32 -7.92
C HIS A 329 -19.88 -29.48 -9.25
N GLY A 330 -21.18 -29.16 -9.29
CA GLY A 330 -21.98 -29.20 -10.50
C GLY A 330 -21.46 -28.26 -11.58
N TRP A 331 -21.02 -27.06 -11.19
CA TRP A 331 -20.42 -26.09 -12.11
C TRP A 331 -19.10 -26.59 -12.70
N ALA A 332 -18.20 -27.13 -11.87
CA ALA A 332 -16.95 -27.73 -12.33
C ALA A 332 -17.20 -28.85 -13.36
N LEU A 333 -18.16 -29.75 -13.11
CA LEU A 333 -18.56 -30.79 -14.06
C LEU A 333 -19.05 -30.21 -15.39
N VAL A 334 -19.85 -29.13 -15.36
CA VAL A 334 -20.31 -28.45 -16.59
C VAL A 334 -19.14 -27.85 -17.36
N GLY A 335 -18.16 -27.25 -16.68
CA GLY A 335 -16.91 -26.75 -17.25
C GLY A 335 -16.06 -27.83 -17.92
N MET A 336 -16.07 -29.04 -17.37
CA MET A 336 -15.36 -30.22 -17.90
C MET A 336 -16.11 -30.96 -19.00
N GLY A 337 -17.32 -30.51 -19.39
CA GLY A 337 -18.14 -31.17 -20.41
C GLY A 337 -18.96 -32.36 -19.91
N GLU A 338 -19.09 -32.51 -18.59
CA GLU A 338 -19.86 -33.56 -17.92
C GLU A 338 -21.27 -33.07 -17.50
N GLN A 339 -21.92 -32.22 -18.31
CA GLN A 339 -23.20 -31.60 -17.98
C GLN A 339 -24.32 -32.60 -17.60
N SER A 340 -24.31 -33.81 -18.19
CA SER A 340 -25.31 -34.85 -17.88
C SER A 340 -25.24 -35.31 -16.42
N ALA A 341 -24.03 -35.37 -15.83
CA ALA A 341 -23.84 -35.74 -14.43
C ALA A 341 -24.22 -34.57 -13.48
N ALA A 342 -24.04 -33.33 -13.93
CA ALA A 342 -24.29 -32.13 -13.14
C ALA A 342 -25.79 -31.79 -12.95
N ILE A 343 -26.64 -32.05 -13.94
CA ILE A 343 -28.04 -31.59 -13.95
C ILE A 343 -28.86 -32.11 -12.77
N GLY A 344 -28.70 -33.38 -12.39
CA GLY A 344 -29.45 -33.98 -11.28
C GLY A 344 -29.17 -33.26 -9.94
N PRO A 345 -27.89 -33.19 -9.51
CA PRO A 345 -27.47 -32.41 -8.35
C PRO A 345 -27.88 -30.94 -8.41
N LEU A 346 -27.67 -30.25 -9.53
CA LEU A 346 -28.01 -28.83 -9.66
C LEU A 346 -29.52 -28.56 -9.54
N ARG A 347 -30.37 -29.44 -10.08
CA ARG A 347 -31.83 -29.36 -9.83
C ARG A 347 -32.20 -29.52 -8.36
N ALA A 348 -31.46 -30.34 -7.61
CA ALA A 348 -31.68 -30.47 -6.17
C ALA A 348 -31.25 -29.18 -5.45
N ALA A 349 -30.09 -28.62 -5.80
CA ALA A 349 -29.60 -27.36 -5.25
C ALA A 349 -30.56 -26.18 -5.48
N VAL A 350 -31.15 -26.06 -6.67
CA VAL A 350 -32.19 -25.05 -6.97
C VAL A 350 -33.41 -25.20 -6.06
N ARG A 351 -33.92 -26.44 -5.88
CA ARG A 351 -35.07 -26.68 -5.00
C ARG A 351 -34.75 -26.35 -3.54
N ILE A 352 -33.61 -26.80 -3.03
CA ILE A 352 -33.22 -26.58 -1.64
C ILE A 352 -33.01 -25.08 -1.37
N SER A 353 -32.29 -24.38 -2.25
CA SER A 353 -32.05 -22.93 -2.12
C SER A 353 -33.34 -22.12 -2.19
N GLY A 354 -34.28 -22.53 -3.07
CA GLY A 354 -35.59 -21.91 -3.16
C GLY A 354 -36.44 -22.08 -1.90
N VAL A 355 -36.40 -23.25 -1.25
CA VAL A 355 -37.11 -23.50 0.02
C VAL A 355 -36.44 -22.77 1.19
N ALA A 356 -35.10 -22.70 1.20
CA ALA A 356 -34.35 -22.01 2.25
C ALA A 356 -34.47 -20.48 2.17
N GLY A 357 -34.94 -19.94 1.05
CA GLY A 357 -35.03 -18.49 0.83
C GLY A 357 -33.69 -17.81 0.56
N ASP A 358 -32.62 -18.56 0.32
CA ASP A 358 -31.30 -18.02 0.02
C ASP A 358 -31.22 -17.60 -1.46
N ARG A 359 -31.35 -16.30 -1.68
CA ARG A 359 -31.43 -15.71 -3.03
C ARG A 359 -30.12 -15.74 -3.78
N ALA A 360 -28.99 -15.57 -3.09
CA ALA A 360 -27.67 -15.59 -3.70
C ALA A 360 -27.31 -17.02 -4.15
N ARG A 361 -27.51 -18.01 -3.29
CA ARG A 361 -27.31 -19.43 -3.67
C ARG A 361 -28.30 -19.87 -4.74
N LEU A 362 -29.55 -19.42 -4.68
CA LEU A 362 -30.53 -19.70 -5.73
C LEU A 362 -30.07 -19.13 -7.08
N ALA A 363 -29.63 -17.88 -7.14
CA ALA A 363 -29.13 -17.28 -8.38
C ALA A 363 -27.95 -18.07 -8.97
N SER A 364 -26.98 -18.46 -8.13
CA SER A 364 -25.83 -19.27 -8.53
C SER A 364 -26.24 -20.67 -9.03
N ALA A 365 -27.15 -21.34 -8.32
CA ALA A 365 -27.68 -22.65 -8.72
C ALA A 365 -28.46 -22.58 -10.04
N GLN A 366 -29.26 -21.53 -10.25
CA GLN A 366 -30.02 -21.29 -11.47
C GLN A 366 -29.09 -21.06 -12.67
N LEU A 367 -28.04 -20.24 -12.49
CA LEU A 367 -27.03 -19.99 -13.51
C LEU A 367 -26.30 -21.29 -13.90
N ALA A 368 -25.82 -22.05 -12.91
CA ALA A 368 -25.12 -23.32 -13.16
C ALA A 368 -26.02 -24.35 -13.86
N LEU A 369 -27.29 -24.46 -13.44
CA LEU A 369 -28.25 -25.35 -14.09
C LEU A 369 -28.61 -24.90 -15.52
N GLY A 370 -28.80 -23.60 -15.73
CA GLY A 370 -29.03 -23.00 -17.04
C GLY A 370 -27.90 -23.30 -18.03
N ARG A 371 -26.65 -23.12 -17.58
CA ARG A 371 -25.44 -23.51 -18.33
C ARG A 371 -25.43 -24.99 -18.69
N ALA A 372 -25.68 -25.86 -17.70
CA ALA A 372 -25.71 -27.31 -17.91
C ALA A 372 -26.75 -27.72 -18.97
N LEU A 373 -27.95 -27.13 -18.90
CA LEU A 373 -29.03 -27.40 -19.84
C LEU A 373 -28.74 -26.85 -21.23
N ARG A 374 -28.15 -25.66 -21.35
CA ARG A 374 -27.72 -25.10 -22.65
C ARG A 374 -26.71 -26.02 -23.32
N ARG A 375 -25.66 -26.44 -22.59
CA ARG A 375 -24.62 -27.36 -23.11
C ARG A 375 -25.17 -28.76 -23.42
N GLN A 376 -26.29 -29.16 -22.82
CA GLN A 376 -27.00 -30.40 -23.17
C GLN A 376 -27.93 -30.25 -24.40
N GLY A 377 -28.19 -29.03 -24.87
CA GLY A 377 -29.10 -28.74 -25.98
C GLY A 377 -30.56 -28.46 -25.55
N GLY A 378 -30.81 -28.27 -24.26
CA GLY A 378 -32.14 -27.99 -23.68
C GLY A 378 -32.53 -26.51 -23.74
N GLY A 379 -32.54 -25.89 -24.93
CA GLY A 379 -32.59 -24.42 -25.08
C GLY A 379 -33.71 -23.70 -24.31
N ARG A 380 -34.96 -24.18 -24.37
CA ARG A 380 -36.08 -23.54 -23.62
C ARG A 380 -35.95 -23.67 -22.11
N ALA A 381 -35.53 -24.83 -21.62
CA ALA A 381 -35.33 -25.03 -20.18
C ALA A 381 -34.13 -24.21 -19.69
N ALA A 382 -33.09 -24.05 -20.50
CA ALA A 382 -31.98 -23.16 -20.19
C ALA A 382 -32.43 -21.70 -20.08
N ASP A 383 -33.24 -21.21 -21.03
CA ASP A 383 -33.84 -19.86 -21.01
C ASP A 383 -34.56 -19.58 -19.69
N ASP A 384 -35.48 -20.47 -19.30
CA ASP A 384 -36.28 -20.34 -18.07
C ASP A 384 -35.39 -20.19 -16.81
N HIS A 385 -34.29 -20.94 -16.73
CA HIS A 385 -33.37 -20.89 -15.59
C HIS A 385 -32.44 -19.68 -15.61
N LEU A 386 -31.93 -19.30 -16.80
CA LEU A 386 -31.01 -18.18 -16.94
C LEU A 386 -31.69 -16.83 -16.73
N VAL A 387 -32.95 -16.67 -17.17
CA VAL A 387 -33.74 -15.45 -16.89
C VAL A 387 -33.96 -15.29 -15.39
N VAL A 388 -34.33 -16.37 -14.68
CA VAL A 388 -34.48 -16.32 -13.21
C VAL A 388 -33.16 -15.98 -12.53
N ALA A 389 -32.03 -16.50 -13.01
CA ALA A 389 -30.72 -16.13 -12.49
C ALA A 389 -30.41 -14.64 -12.69
N LEU A 390 -30.73 -14.09 -13.87
CA LEU A 390 -30.56 -12.67 -14.20
C LEU A 390 -31.44 -11.77 -13.31
N ASP A 391 -32.71 -12.13 -13.12
CA ASP A 391 -33.65 -11.36 -12.31
C ASP A 391 -33.19 -11.31 -10.85
N LEU A 392 -32.87 -12.47 -10.27
CA LEU A 392 -32.35 -12.56 -8.91
C LEU A 392 -31.03 -11.78 -8.76
N ALA A 393 -30.13 -11.90 -9.72
CA ALA A 393 -28.85 -11.19 -9.66
C ALA A 393 -29.00 -9.68 -9.79
N THR A 394 -30.00 -9.22 -10.55
CA THR A 394 -30.31 -7.79 -10.71
C THR A 394 -30.93 -7.23 -9.42
N GLU A 395 -31.95 -7.90 -8.89
CA GLU A 395 -32.66 -7.51 -7.67
C GLU A 395 -31.72 -7.46 -6.45
N HIS A 396 -30.86 -8.46 -6.32
CA HIS A 396 -29.98 -8.63 -5.15
C HIS A 396 -28.55 -8.12 -5.37
N GLY A 397 -28.30 -7.37 -6.44
CA GLY A 397 -27.00 -6.75 -6.67
C GLY A 397 -25.83 -7.73 -6.71
N LEU A 398 -25.95 -8.80 -7.48
CA LEU A 398 -24.93 -9.83 -7.67
C LEU A 398 -24.25 -9.61 -9.03
N PRO A 399 -23.29 -8.67 -9.15
CA PRO A 399 -22.79 -8.20 -10.42
C PRO A 399 -22.15 -9.31 -11.26
N ARG A 400 -21.38 -10.21 -10.64
CA ARG A 400 -20.73 -11.33 -11.36
C ARG A 400 -21.76 -12.30 -11.95
N ILE A 401 -22.77 -12.69 -11.16
CA ILE A 401 -23.84 -13.59 -11.61
C ILE A 401 -24.69 -12.93 -12.69
N ARG A 402 -25.03 -11.64 -12.53
CA ARG A 402 -25.79 -10.88 -13.53
C ARG A 402 -25.09 -10.90 -14.89
N ARG A 403 -23.79 -10.60 -14.92
CA ARG A 403 -23.01 -10.59 -16.15
C ARG A 403 -22.89 -11.96 -16.78
N ALA A 404 -22.62 -12.99 -15.95
CA ALA A 404 -22.60 -14.36 -16.41
C ALA A 404 -23.94 -14.80 -17.01
N ALA A 405 -25.07 -14.44 -16.38
CA ALA A 405 -26.41 -14.73 -16.88
C ALA A 405 -26.71 -14.00 -18.20
N LEU A 406 -26.40 -12.69 -18.28
CA LEU A 406 -26.55 -11.91 -19.52
C LEU A 406 -25.77 -12.54 -20.67
N ARG A 407 -24.51 -12.90 -20.43
CA ARG A 407 -23.64 -13.53 -21.43
C ARG A 407 -24.14 -14.91 -21.87
N GLU A 408 -24.60 -15.74 -20.94
CA GLU A 408 -25.18 -17.05 -21.27
C GLU A 408 -26.49 -16.92 -22.05
N LEU A 409 -27.34 -15.94 -21.72
CA LEU A 409 -28.58 -15.64 -22.48
C LEU A 409 -28.28 -15.13 -23.89
N CYS A 410 -27.29 -14.25 -24.05
CA CYS A 410 -26.78 -13.84 -25.36
C CYS A 410 -26.35 -15.04 -26.19
N THR A 411 -25.55 -15.92 -25.60
CA THR A 411 -25.00 -17.10 -26.28
C THR A 411 -26.11 -18.09 -26.63
N LEU A 412 -27.04 -18.35 -25.70
CA LEU A 412 -28.20 -19.21 -25.93
C LEU A 412 -29.05 -18.71 -27.11
N HIS A 413 -29.39 -17.42 -27.15
CA HIS A 413 -30.21 -16.89 -28.23
C HIS A 413 -29.45 -16.76 -29.55
N ALA A 414 -28.13 -16.59 -29.52
CA ALA A 414 -27.28 -16.73 -30.70
C ALA A 414 -27.32 -18.17 -31.24
N ASP A 415 -27.15 -19.19 -30.37
CA ASP A 415 -27.24 -20.62 -30.73
C ASP A 415 -28.61 -20.98 -31.33
N LEU A 416 -29.68 -20.32 -30.85
CA LEU A 416 -31.05 -20.48 -31.35
C LEU A 416 -31.38 -19.64 -32.59
N ASN A 417 -30.46 -18.81 -33.08
CA ASN A 417 -30.66 -17.83 -34.16
C ASN A 417 -31.81 -16.83 -33.89
N ASP A 418 -32.03 -16.43 -32.63
CA ASP A 418 -33.03 -15.44 -32.22
C ASP A 418 -32.35 -14.09 -31.88
N ALA A 419 -32.00 -13.34 -32.93
CA ALA A 419 -31.37 -12.03 -32.77
C ALA A 419 -32.25 -11.01 -32.01
N GLY A 420 -33.58 -11.16 -32.09
CA GLY A 420 -34.53 -10.25 -31.42
C GLY A 420 -34.46 -10.38 -29.90
N ARG A 421 -34.28 -11.60 -29.38
CA ARG A 421 -34.05 -11.85 -27.96
C ARG A 421 -32.59 -11.65 -27.54
N ALA A 422 -31.62 -11.93 -28.40
CA ALA A 422 -30.19 -11.77 -28.06
C ALA A 422 -29.77 -10.30 -27.88
N LEU A 423 -30.31 -9.38 -28.70
CA LEU A 423 -29.83 -8.00 -28.75
C LEU A 423 -30.00 -7.21 -27.43
N PRO A 424 -31.15 -7.26 -26.72
CA PRO A 424 -31.30 -6.57 -25.45
C PRO A 424 -30.32 -7.07 -24.38
N TYR A 425 -30.08 -8.38 -24.32
CA TYR A 425 -29.10 -8.95 -23.39
C TYR A 425 -27.68 -8.51 -23.73
N LEU A 426 -27.33 -8.41 -25.02
CA LEU A 426 -26.01 -7.94 -25.45
C LEU A 426 -25.83 -6.46 -25.11
N GLN A 427 -26.86 -5.63 -25.32
CA GLN A 427 -26.82 -4.22 -24.94
C GLN A 427 -26.64 -4.05 -23.42
N ALA A 428 -27.38 -4.81 -22.61
CA ALA A 428 -27.23 -4.79 -21.16
C ALA A 428 -25.84 -5.28 -20.72
N TYR A 429 -25.33 -6.35 -21.34
CA TYR A 429 -23.98 -6.85 -21.09
C TYR A 429 -22.91 -5.82 -21.44
N LEU A 430 -23.01 -5.18 -22.60
CA LEU A 430 -22.08 -4.14 -23.03
C LEU A 430 -22.17 -2.88 -22.19
N ALA A 431 -23.36 -2.51 -21.68
CA ALA A 431 -23.50 -1.41 -20.72
C ALA A 431 -22.75 -1.73 -19.42
N ASP A 432 -22.92 -2.96 -18.91
CA ASP A 432 -22.17 -3.45 -17.74
C ASP A 432 -20.65 -3.57 -18.05
N GLU A 433 -20.23 -3.73 -19.32
CA GLU A 433 -18.80 -3.72 -19.74
C GLU A 433 -18.23 -2.31 -19.97
N LEU A 434 -19.02 -1.36 -20.48
CA LEU A 434 -18.58 0.02 -20.73
C LEU A 434 -18.36 0.79 -19.43
N ASP A 435 -19.09 0.48 -18.36
CA ASP A 435 -18.76 0.93 -17.01
C ASP A 435 -17.35 0.46 -16.55
N ARG A 436 -16.69 -0.48 -17.25
CA ARG A 436 -15.39 -1.06 -16.86
C ARG A 436 -14.17 -0.41 -17.51
N VAL A 437 -14.32 0.17 -18.70
CA VAL A 437 -13.19 0.47 -19.59
C VAL A 437 -12.96 1.98 -19.62
N ASP A 438 -11.93 2.46 -18.91
CA ASP A 438 -10.82 3.18 -19.57
C ASP A 438 -9.75 3.75 -18.61
N GLU A 439 -10.04 4.03 -17.32
CA GLU A 439 -9.03 4.69 -16.45
C GLU A 439 -8.77 3.98 -15.12
N ARG A 440 -9.69 3.12 -14.67
CA ARG A 440 -9.63 2.53 -13.32
C ARG A 440 -8.59 1.42 -13.22
N ARG A 441 -8.57 0.45 -14.15
CA ARG A 441 -7.74 -0.78 -14.08
C ARG A 441 -6.22 -0.54 -14.19
N THR A 442 -5.81 0.49 -14.92
CA THR A 442 -4.39 0.87 -15.06
C THR A 442 -3.89 1.62 -13.83
N ARG A 443 -4.70 2.54 -13.29
CA ARG A 443 -4.43 3.24 -12.02
C ARG A 443 -4.38 2.27 -10.84
N TRP A 444 -5.18 1.21 -10.89
CA TRP A 444 -5.21 0.11 -9.94
C TRP A 444 -3.90 -0.67 -9.83
N VAL A 445 -3.35 -1.13 -10.97
CA VAL A 445 -2.08 -1.89 -10.97
C VAL A 445 -0.94 -1.00 -10.47
N GLU A 446 -0.97 0.29 -10.81
CA GLU A 446 -0.02 1.28 -10.30
C GLU A 446 -0.16 1.50 -8.79
N LEU A 447 -1.39 1.67 -8.26
CA LEU A 447 -1.65 1.90 -6.84
C LEU A 447 -1.33 0.69 -5.97
N PHE A 448 -1.79 -0.51 -6.35
CA PHE A 448 -1.44 -1.74 -5.61
C PHE A 448 0.04 -2.08 -5.75
N GLY A 449 0.64 -1.89 -6.92
CA GLY A 449 2.07 -2.08 -7.15
C GLY A 449 2.93 -1.13 -6.30
N ARG A 450 2.62 0.17 -6.30
CA ARG A 450 3.32 1.17 -5.48
C ARG A 450 3.08 0.95 -3.99
N ARG A 451 1.86 0.66 -3.57
CA ARG A 451 1.54 0.46 -2.15
C ARG A 451 2.16 -0.82 -1.60
N LYS A 452 2.15 -1.92 -2.38
CA LYS A 452 2.89 -3.15 -2.03
C LYS A 452 4.38 -2.88 -1.88
N SER A 453 4.98 -2.13 -2.81
CA SER A 453 6.39 -1.75 -2.74
C SER A 453 6.68 -0.88 -1.52
N LEU A 454 5.80 0.07 -1.18
CA LEU A 454 5.92 0.89 0.03
C LEU A 454 5.89 0.06 1.32
N LEU A 455 4.96 -0.90 1.43
CA LEU A 455 4.90 -1.78 2.60
C LEU A 455 6.09 -2.73 2.68
N GLU A 456 6.59 -3.20 1.53
CA GLU A 456 7.85 -3.96 1.49
C GLU A 456 9.02 -3.10 1.97
N THR A 457 9.06 -1.81 1.61
CA THR A 457 10.08 -0.89 2.14
C THR A 457 9.88 -0.58 3.62
N GLU A 458 8.64 -0.46 4.11
CA GLU A 458 8.35 -0.25 5.53
C GLU A 458 8.67 -1.49 6.37
N ARG A 459 8.35 -2.69 5.86
CA ARG A 459 8.74 -3.96 6.48
C ARG A 459 10.25 -4.15 6.45
N ALA A 460 10.91 -3.82 5.35
CA ALA A 460 12.37 -3.82 5.27
C ALA A 460 12.98 -2.81 6.25
N ALA A 461 12.38 -1.61 6.38
CA ALA A 461 12.79 -0.62 7.36
C ALA A 461 12.54 -1.09 8.81
N GLY A 462 11.43 -1.77 9.08
CA GLY A 462 11.13 -2.37 10.38
C GLY A 462 12.06 -3.54 10.73
N GLN A 463 12.43 -4.37 9.75
CA GLN A 463 13.46 -5.39 9.90
C GLN A 463 14.83 -4.78 10.14
N LEU A 464 15.20 -3.73 9.39
CA LEU A 464 16.43 -2.97 9.61
C LEU A 464 16.43 -2.28 10.98
N ARG A 465 15.29 -1.78 11.46
CA ARG A 465 15.14 -1.16 12.78
C ARG A 465 15.33 -2.18 13.89
N ARG A 466 14.74 -3.38 13.77
CA ARG A 466 14.99 -4.51 14.68
C ARG A 466 16.45 -4.93 14.66
N GLN A 467 17.06 -5.06 13.48
CA GLN A 467 18.50 -5.35 13.34
C GLN A 467 19.39 -4.24 13.92
N ALA A 468 18.95 -2.98 13.89
CA ALA A 468 19.73 -1.85 14.37
C ALA A 468 19.63 -1.62 15.88
N TYR A 469 18.48 -1.93 16.50
CA TYR A 469 18.17 -1.54 17.88
C TYR A 469 17.82 -2.68 18.85
N GLU A 470 17.66 -3.92 18.39
CA GLU A 470 17.43 -5.08 19.27
C GLU A 470 18.65 -5.99 19.34
N ASP A 471 18.81 -6.68 20.47
CA ASP A 471 19.80 -7.74 20.66
C ASP A 471 19.22 -9.09 20.19
N PRO A 472 19.90 -9.84 19.30
CA PRO A 472 19.35 -11.04 18.69
C PRO A 472 19.20 -12.24 19.65
N LEU A 473 19.87 -12.23 20.81
CA LEU A 473 19.81 -13.34 21.76
C LEU A 473 18.71 -13.14 22.81
N THR A 474 18.59 -11.93 23.33
CA THR A 474 17.67 -11.60 24.45
C THR A 474 16.42 -10.87 23.99
N HIS A 475 16.39 -10.35 22.76
CA HIS A 475 15.35 -9.47 22.23
C HIS A 475 15.14 -8.16 23.02
N LEU A 476 16.06 -7.84 23.93
CA LEU A 476 16.09 -6.56 24.59
C LEU A 476 16.66 -5.49 23.66
N PRO A 477 16.35 -4.21 23.87
CA PRO A 477 17.05 -3.13 23.20
C PRO A 477 18.58 -3.26 23.39
N ASN A 478 19.31 -3.03 22.31
CA ASN A 478 20.76 -3.15 22.31
C ASN A 478 21.43 -1.85 22.80
N ARG A 479 22.75 -1.91 22.99
CA ARG A 479 23.57 -0.76 23.35
C ARG A 479 23.29 0.50 22.55
N ARG A 480 23.10 0.39 21.23
CA ARG A 480 22.90 1.54 20.33
C ARG A 480 21.58 2.25 20.62
N TYR A 481 20.54 1.51 20.98
CA TYR A 481 19.27 2.07 21.43
C TYR A 481 19.42 2.77 22.78
N ALA A 482 20.06 2.10 23.76
CA ALA A 482 20.28 2.66 25.09
C ALA A 482 21.06 3.98 25.08
N GLU A 483 22.11 4.06 24.25
CA GLU A 483 22.89 5.30 24.06
C GLU A 483 22.02 6.44 23.52
N ALA A 484 21.24 6.18 22.45
CA ALA A 484 20.37 7.18 21.85
C ALA A 484 19.26 7.66 22.78
N ARG A 485 18.65 6.75 23.55
CA ARG A 485 17.59 7.09 24.52
C ARG A 485 18.13 7.95 25.66
N LEU A 486 19.28 7.57 26.21
CA LEU A 486 19.90 8.32 27.30
C LEU A 486 20.36 9.71 26.86
N ASP A 487 20.95 9.82 25.66
CA ASP A 487 21.33 11.13 25.08
C ASP A 487 20.08 12.03 24.90
N GLY A 488 18.93 11.45 24.51
CA GLY A 488 17.66 12.17 24.39
C GLY A 488 17.10 12.69 25.72
N LEU A 489 17.12 11.85 26.78
CA LEU A 489 16.67 12.23 28.12
C LEU A 489 17.53 13.37 28.71
N LEU A 490 18.85 13.25 28.58
CA LEU A 490 19.78 14.27 29.09
C LEU A 490 19.64 15.59 28.32
N ALA A 491 19.42 15.54 27.00
CA ALA A 491 19.20 16.73 26.18
C ALA A 491 17.87 17.45 26.51
N ALA A 492 16.84 16.70 26.92
CA ALA A 492 15.57 17.27 27.40
C ALA A 492 15.71 17.96 28.77
N GLY A 493 16.85 17.79 29.45
CA GLY A 493 17.11 18.32 30.78
C GLY A 493 16.57 17.45 31.91
N ASP A 494 16.19 16.19 31.63
CA ASP A 494 15.77 15.22 32.63
C ASP A 494 16.97 14.76 33.48
N VAL A 495 16.68 14.20 34.66
CA VAL A 495 17.70 13.68 35.60
C VAL A 495 17.49 12.18 35.84
N PRO A 496 17.70 11.32 34.81
CA PRO A 496 17.44 9.89 34.92
C PRO A 496 18.40 9.20 35.91
N ALA A 497 17.94 8.11 36.52
CA ALA A 497 18.84 7.13 37.14
C ALA A 497 19.27 6.08 36.11
N LEU A 498 20.52 5.65 36.22
CA LEU A 498 21.13 4.63 35.38
C LEU A 498 21.67 3.52 36.28
N ALA A 499 21.30 2.27 36.00
CA ALA A 499 21.90 1.11 36.62
C ALA A 499 22.69 0.30 35.58
N VAL A 500 23.95 -0.02 35.88
CA VAL A 500 24.76 -0.98 35.11
C VAL A 500 24.76 -2.28 35.90
N VAL A 501 24.38 -3.37 35.24
CA VAL A 501 24.16 -4.69 35.83
C VAL A 501 25.05 -5.71 35.14
N ASP A 502 25.67 -6.60 35.91
CA ASP A 502 26.55 -7.65 35.39
C ASP A 502 26.21 -9.01 36.01
N VAL A 503 26.20 -10.05 35.19
CA VAL A 503 26.02 -11.43 35.65
C VAL A 503 27.31 -11.97 36.26
N ASP A 504 27.27 -12.27 37.55
CA ASP A 504 28.46 -12.66 38.30
C ASP A 504 29.03 -13.99 37.81
N ARG A 505 30.33 -13.98 37.47
CA ARG A 505 31.08 -15.18 37.07
C ARG A 505 30.48 -15.90 35.84
N PHE A 506 29.87 -15.17 34.91
CA PHE A 506 29.25 -15.74 33.71
C PHE A 506 30.18 -16.64 32.89
N LYS A 507 31.48 -16.32 32.83
CA LYS A 507 32.47 -17.22 32.20
C LYS A 507 32.49 -18.64 32.80
N ALA A 508 32.41 -18.76 34.12
CA ALA A 508 32.38 -20.06 34.79
C ALA A 508 31.07 -20.83 34.51
N ILE A 509 29.97 -20.11 34.31
CA ILE A 509 28.69 -20.69 33.87
C ILE A 509 28.87 -21.29 32.46
N ASN A 510 29.40 -20.53 31.51
CA ASN A 510 29.70 -21.02 30.16
C ASN A 510 30.67 -22.22 30.17
N ASP A 511 31.69 -22.19 31.01
CA ASP A 511 32.65 -23.29 31.14
C ASP A 511 32.00 -24.57 31.72
N THR A 512 30.88 -24.45 32.43
CA THR A 512 30.17 -25.58 33.09
C THR A 512 29.09 -26.19 32.19
N ILE A 513 28.21 -25.37 31.61
CA ILE A 513 27.03 -25.84 30.85
C ILE A 513 27.12 -25.55 29.34
N GLY A 514 28.26 -25.03 28.87
CA GLY A 514 28.49 -24.64 27.49
C GLY A 514 27.80 -23.32 27.11
N HIS A 515 28.24 -22.75 25.99
CA HIS A 515 27.68 -21.49 25.46
C HIS A 515 26.16 -21.51 25.25
N PRO A 516 25.53 -22.58 24.70
CA PRO A 516 24.08 -22.62 24.57
C PRO A 516 23.33 -22.56 25.92
N GLY A 517 23.92 -23.13 26.98
CA GLY A 517 23.40 -23.05 28.33
C GLY A 517 23.55 -21.66 28.93
N GLY A 518 24.71 -21.01 28.73
CA GLY A 518 24.90 -19.61 29.13
C GLY A 518 23.98 -18.64 28.39
N ASP A 519 23.69 -18.88 27.12
CA ASP A 519 22.71 -18.14 26.34
C ASP A 519 21.29 -18.24 26.93
N ALA A 520 20.93 -19.41 27.45
CA ALA A 520 19.66 -19.60 28.18
C ALA A 520 19.65 -18.85 29.51
N VAL A 521 20.78 -18.79 30.22
CA VAL A 521 20.93 -17.98 31.43
C VAL A 521 20.74 -16.49 31.12
N LEU A 522 21.35 -15.98 30.04
CA LEU A 522 21.20 -14.57 29.65
C LEU A 522 19.76 -14.19 29.28
N ARG A 523 19.04 -15.08 28.59
CA ARG A 523 17.60 -14.89 28.31
C ARG A 523 16.78 -14.81 29.59
N ALA A 524 16.97 -15.77 30.50
CA ALA A 524 16.26 -15.79 31.78
C ALA A 524 16.59 -14.57 32.66
N VAL A 525 17.86 -14.15 32.72
CA VAL A 525 18.26 -12.93 33.44
C VAL A 525 17.61 -11.69 32.82
N GLY A 526 17.59 -11.58 31.49
CA GLY A 526 16.91 -10.50 30.77
C GLY A 526 15.41 -10.41 31.09
N GLU A 527 14.72 -11.55 31.07
CA GLU A 527 13.30 -11.65 31.43
C GLU A 527 13.04 -11.24 32.89
N LEU A 528 13.90 -11.66 33.83
CA LEU A 528 13.79 -11.29 35.24
C LEU A 528 14.08 -9.81 35.50
N LEU A 529 14.99 -9.21 34.73
CA LEU A 529 15.25 -7.76 34.78
C LEU A 529 14.01 -6.99 34.31
N VAL A 530 13.43 -7.37 33.16
CA VAL A 530 12.22 -6.73 32.62
C VAL A 530 11.04 -6.88 33.58
N ALA A 531 10.82 -8.07 34.15
CA ALA A 531 9.72 -8.31 35.08
C ALA A 531 9.83 -7.51 36.39
N GLY A 532 11.02 -7.03 36.75
CA GLY A 532 11.24 -6.29 37.99
C GLY A 532 11.25 -4.76 37.87
N VAL A 533 11.21 -4.23 36.65
CA VAL A 533 11.13 -2.78 36.36
C VAL A 533 9.73 -2.37 35.91
N ARG A 534 9.46 -1.06 35.76
CA ARG A 534 8.17 -0.54 35.31
C ARG A 534 8.13 -0.38 33.79
N ASP A 535 6.93 -0.22 33.21
CA ASP A 535 6.75 0.04 31.77
C ASP A 535 7.44 1.33 31.28
N THR A 536 7.72 2.27 32.19
CA THR A 536 8.46 3.52 31.90
C THR A 536 9.97 3.34 31.96
N ASP A 537 10.46 2.26 32.56
CA ASP A 537 11.88 1.94 32.70
C ASP A 537 12.29 1.02 31.54
N GLU A 538 13.51 1.16 31.04
CA GLU A 538 13.99 0.35 29.92
C GLU A 538 15.18 -0.51 30.32
N VAL A 539 15.09 -1.82 30.03
CA VAL A 539 16.19 -2.77 30.22
C VAL A 539 16.83 -3.05 28.87
N CYS A 540 18.12 -2.77 28.76
CA CYS A 540 18.90 -2.91 27.54
C CYS A 540 20.05 -3.91 27.75
N ARG A 541 20.40 -4.69 26.73
CA ARG A 541 21.63 -5.49 26.75
C ARG A 541 22.79 -4.68 26.20
N TRP A 542 23.83 -4.49 27.02
CA TRP A 542 24.92 -3.58 26.72
C TRP A 542 26.09 -4.28 26.00
N ALA A 543 26.55 -5.40 26.55
CA ALA A 543 27.62 -6.21 25.97
C ALA A 543 27.67 -7.57 26.67
N GLY A 544 27.78 -8.69 25.95
CA GLY A 544 28.02 -10.00 26.57
C GLY A 544 27.04 -10.35 27.71
N ASP A 545 27.52 -10.22 28.95
CA ASP A 545 26.87 -10.47 30.25
C ASP A 545 26.45 -9.19 31.01
N GLU A 546 26.58 -8.03 30.39
CA GLU A 546 26.23 -6.71 30.93
C GLU A 546 24.89 -6.22 30.40
N PHE A 547 24.08 -5.69 31.31
CA PHE A 547 22.80 -5.06 31.06
C PHE A 547 22.80 -3.64 31.63
N VAL A 548 21.96 -2.79 31.05
CA VAL A 548 21.75 -1.41 31.49
C VAL A 548 20.27 -1.23 31.74
N VAL A 549 19.93 -0.59 32.85
CA VAL A 549 18.55 -0.18 33.15
C VAL A 549 18.49 1.35 33.17
N LEU A 550 17.68 1.91 32.30
CA LEU A 550 17.36 3.33 32.22
C LEU A 550 16.10 3.60 33.02
N LEU A 551 16.16 4.48 34.02
CA LEU A 551 15.02 4.82 34.87
C LEU A 551 14.75 6.34 34.83
N PRO A 552 13.94 6.82 33.87
CA PRO A 552 13.77 8.25 33.58
C PRO A 552 13.20 9.08 34.74
N GLU A 553 12.22 8.53 35.46
CA GLU A 553 11.48 9.23 36.53
C GLU A 553 11.75 8.63 37.91
N THR A 554 12.97 8.12 38.14
CA THR A 554 13.30 7.32 39.32
C THR A 554 14.53 7.86 40.05
N THR A 555 14.42 8.04 41.36
CA THR A 555 15.55 8.41 42.23
C THR A 555 16.51 7.24 42.47
N ALA A 556 17.78 7.51 42.81
CA ALA A 556 18.77 6.47 43.12
C ALA A 556 18.28 5.48 44.20
N GLU A 557 17.60 5.95 45.24
CA GLU A 557 17.05 5.11 46.32
C GLU A 557 15.91 4.20 45.83
N GLN A 558 15.07 4.70 44.92
CA GLN A 558 14.00 3.89 44.33
C GLN A 558 14.57 2.86 43.36
N ALA A 559 15.56 3.23 42.56
CA ALA A 559 16.30 2.33 41.69
C ALA A 559 16.99 1.22 42.51
N GLU A 560 17.67 1.57 43.62
CA GLU A 560 18.31 0.59 44.52
C GLU A 560 17.30 -0.44 45.05
N ARG A 561 16.13 0.02 45.51
CA ARG A 561 15.07 -0.90 45.97
C ARG A 561 14.52 -1.79 44.86
N ALA A 562 14.45 -1.30 43.63
CA ALA A 562 13.99 -2.10 42.49
C ALA A 562 15.02 -3.15 42.10
N LEU A 563 16.27 -2.75 41.92
CA LEU A 563 17.38 -3.62 41.57
C LEU A 563 17.67 -4.65 42.66
N GLU A 564 17.48 -4.34 43.94
CA GLU A 564 17.66 -5.31 45.03
C GLU A 564 16.57 -6.39 45.00
N ARG A 565 15.32 -6.05 44.65
CA ARG A 565 14.27 -7.06 44.42
C ARG A 565 14.59 -7.95 43.22
N ILE A 566 15.11 -7.36 42.15
CA ILE A 566 15.52 -8.11 40.96
C ILE A 566 16.66 -9.07 41.30
N ARG A 567 17.70 -8.59 42.00
CA ARG A 567 18.84 -9.40 42.45
C ARG A 567 18.39 -10.62 43.25
N VAL A 568 17.50 -10.43 44.23
CA VAL A 568 16.95 -11.52 45.03
C VAL A 568 16.14 -12.50 44.17
N SER A 569 15.41 -12.01 43.16
CA SER A 569 14.63 -12.84 42.25
C SER A 569 15.54 -13.70 41.35
N VAL A 570 16.61 -13.11 40.82
CA VAL A 570 17.64 -13.82 40.04
C VAL A 570 18.33 -14.89 40.89
N ALA A 571 18.72 -14.58 42.13
CA ALA A 571 19.36 -15.55 43.01
C ALA A 571 18.44 -16.73 43.42
N ARG A 572 17.12 -16.53 43.39
CA ARG A 572 16.11 -17.55 43.76
C ARG A 572 15.54 -18.34 42.58
N TYR A 573 15.85 -17.94 41.36
CA TYR A 573 15.36 -18.61 40.16
C TYR A 573 15.85 -20.08 40.12
N PRO A 574 15.04 -21.04 39.67
CA PRO A 574 15.39 -22.47 39.69
C PRO A 574 16.44 -22.85 38.63
N TRP A 575 17.67 -22.37 38.78
CA TRP A 575 18.77 -22.59 37.83
C TRP A 575 19.16 -24.07 37.63
N VAL A 576 18.75 -24.94 38.55
CA VAL A 576 18.93 -26.40 38.45
C VAL A 576 18.25 -26.96 37.20
N GLU A 577 17.13 -26.38 36.78
CA GLU A 577 16.40 -26.79 35.56
C GLU A 577 17.19 -26.46 34.28
N LEU A 578 18.11 -25.50 34.36
CA LEU A 578 19.04 -25.13 33.29
C LEU A 578 20.41 -25.82 33.42
N GLY A 579 20.53 -26.78 34.34
CA GLY A 579 21.73 -27.59 34.54
C GLY A 579 22.81 -26.96 35.43
N LEU A 580 22.46 -25.97 36.26
CA LEU A 580 23.38 -25.33 37.21
C LEU A 580 23.08 -25.73 38.65
N ASP A 581 24.09 -26.28 39.34
CA ASP A 581 24.02 -26.66 40.76
C ASP A 581 24.22 -25.48 41.73
N VAL A 582 24.63 -24.33 41.21
CA VAL A 582 24.91 -23.10 41.98
C VAL A 582 24.02 -21.97 41.44
N PRO A 583 23.40 -21.16 42.31
CA PRO A 583 22.56 -20.05 41.86
C PRO A 583 23.37 -19.01 41.08
N VAL A 584 22.77 -18.47 40.03
CA VAL A 584 23.30 -17.32 39.29
C VAL A 584 22.97 -16.05 40.10
N THR A 585 23.95 -15.16 40.26
CA THR A 585 23.77 -13.87 40.94
C THR A 585 24.12 -12.73 40.00
N ILE A 586 23.63 -11.53 40.32
CA ILE A 586 23.96 -10.30 39.60
C ILE A 586 24.52 -9.27 40.57
N SER A 587 25.43 -8.44 40.06
CA SER A 587 25.89 -7.24 40.75
C SER A 587 25.43 -6.01 39.97
N ALA A 588 25.01 -4.95 40.66
CA ALA A 588 24.53 -3.73 40.03
C ALA A 588 25.14 -2.46 40.65
N GLY A 589 25.52 -1.51 39.81
CA GLY A 589 25.97 -0.17 40.19
C GLY A 589 24.99 0.89 39.71
N ILE A 590 24.57 1.79 40.60
CA ILE A 590 23.56 2.82 40.32
C ILE A 590 24.18 4.22 40.44
N ALA A 591 23.92 5.05 39.42
CA ALA A 591 24.19 6.47 39.43
C ALA A 591 22.94 7.27 39.01
N SER A 592 22.78 8.48 39.54
CA SER A 592 21.75 9.42 39.11
C SER A 592 22.39 10.59 38.39
N ALA A 593 21.78 10.99 37.28
CA ALA A 593 22.19 12.17 36.55
C ALA A 593 21.96 13.43 37.38
N THR A 594 22.90 14.36 37.28
CA THR A 594 22.76 15.73 37.71
C THR A 594 22.63 16.64 36.50
N ARG A 595 22.08 17.83 36.71
CA ARG A 595 21.80 18.76 35.61
C ARG A 595 23.10 19.18 34.93
N GLY A 596 23.25 18.85 33.65
CA GLY A 596 24.46 19.10 32.87
C GLY A 596 25.42 17.92 32.76
N ASP A 597 25.08 16.76 33.33
CA ASP A 597 25.83 15.52 33.08
C ASP A 597 25.67 15.05 31.63
N ASP A 598 26.76 14.54 31.06
CA ASP A 598 26.73 13.83 29.80
C ASP A 598 26.63 12.31 30.01
N ARG A 599 26.21 11.57 28.98
CA ARG A 599 26.06 10.11 29.04
C ARG A 599 27.34 9.42 29.50
N LYS A 600 28.51 9.88 29.06
CA LYS A 600 29.80 9.25 29.39
C LYS A 600 30.08 9.33 30.89
N THR A 601 29.84 10.50 31.50
CA THR A 601 30.05 10.72 32.92
C THR A 601 29.09 9.89 33.75
N LEU A 602 27.81 9.85 33.38
CA LEU A 602 26.80 9.06 34.09
C LEU A 602 27.08 7.55 34.01
N PHE A 603 27.44 7.05 32.83
CA PHE A 603 27.78 5.64 32.64
C PHE A 603 29.05 5.26 33.41
N ALA A 604 30.10 6.09 33.35
CA ALA A 604 31.34 5.85 34.10
C ALA A 604 31.11 5.85 35.62
N ALA A 605 30.21 6.70 36.12
CA ALA A 605 29.84 6.68 37.53
C ALA A 605 29.13 5.38 37.93
N ALA A 606 28.16 4.92 37.14
CA ALA A 606 27.44 3.67 37.42
C ALA A 606 28.36 2.43 37.31
N ASP A 607 29.25 2.39 36.31
CA ASP A 607 30.23 1.33 36.12
C ASP A 607 31.28 1.29 37.24
N GLY A 608 31.77 2.46 37.68
CA GLY A 608 32.67 2.56 38.83
C GLY A 608 32.06 1.98 40.11
N VAL A 609 30.75 2.22 40.33
CA VAL A 609 30.02 1.65 41.47
C VAL A 609 29.80 0.15 41.33
N LEU A 610 29.53 -0.33 40.12
CA LEU A 610 29.44 -1.76 39.83
C LEU A 610 30.77 -2.47 40.12
N TYR A 611 31.88 -1.83 39.80
CA TYR A 611 33.21 -2.36 40.11
C TYR A 611 33.42 -2.56 41.62
N ASP A 612 32.97 -1.61 42.44
CA ASP A 612 32.98 -1.72 43.90
C ASP A 612 32.06 -2.84 44.40
N ALA A 613 30.89 -3.03 43.78
CA ALA A 613 30.00 -4.16 44.05
C ALA A 613 30.71 -5.51 43.80
N LYS A 614 31.40 -5.63 42.66
CA LYS A 614 32.17 -6.82 42.29
C LYS A 614 33.34 -7.09 43.25
N ARG A 615 34.07 -6.05 43.68
CA ARG A 615 35.21 -6.15 44.61
C ARG A 615 34.80 -6.50 46.04
N SER A 616 33.68 -5.98 46.50
CA SER A 616 33.22 -6.17 47.87
C SER A 616 32.58 -7.54 48.13
N GLY A 617 32.50 -8.40 47.11
CA GLY A 617 32.11 -9.80 47.24
C GLY A 617 30.99 -10.26 46.31
N ARG A 618 30.58 -9.43 45.33
CA ARG A 618 29.51 -9.73 44.35
C ARG A 618 28.12 -9.93 45.00
N ASP A 619 27.13 -10.28 44.18
CA ASP A 619 25.73 -10.49 44.59
C ASP A 619 25.16 -9.33 45.42
N ARG A 620 25.23 -8.11 44.88
CA ARG A 620 24.76 -6.90 45.56
C ARG A 620 24.46 -5.74 44.63
N VAL A 621 23.62 -4.85 45.11
CA VAL A 621 23.38 -3.54 44.52
C VAL A 621 24.13 -2.50 45.33
N VAL A 622 24.87 -1.63 44.65
CA VAL A 622 25.57 -0.49 45.28
C VAL A 622 25.16 0.77 44.54
N ARG A 623 25.01 1.87 45.28
CA ARG A 623 24.77 3.21 44.73
C ARG A 623 25.80 4.19 45.26
N LEU A 624 26.04 5.26 44.52
CA LEU A 624 26.75 6.42 45.05
C LEU A 624 25.89 7.12 46.11
N SER A 625 26.37 7.19 47.36
CA SER A 625 25.76 8.06 48.39
C SER A 625 26.13 9.52 48.11
N ALA A 626 25.18 10.45 48.22
CA ALA A 626 25.30 11.88 47.89
C ALA A 626 26.45 12.66 48.58
N VAL A 627 27.24 12.04 49.47
CA VAL A 627 28.37 12.67 50.17
C VAL A 627 29.63 12.75 49.31
N THR A 628 29.71 12.04 48.18
CA THR A 628 30.95 11.94 47.37
C THR A 628 30.91 12.63 46.01
N GLN A 629 29.86 13.38 45.65
CA GLN A 629 29.87 14.25 44.45
C GLN A 629 30.61 15.58 44.69
N THR A 630 31.60 15.59 45.58
CA THR A 630 32.61 16.66 45.57
C THR A 630 33.66 16.22 44.56
N ARG A 631 33.89 17.01 43.50
CA ARG A 631 34.99 16.83 42.53
C ARG A 631 36.18 16.17 43.21
N ALA A 632 36.45 14.91 42.88
CA ALA A 632 37.70 14.27 43.24
C ALA A 632 38.80 14.95 42.43
N ALA A 633 39.40 15.97 43.02
CA ALA A 633 40.70 16.45 42.61
C ALA A 633 41.71 15.29 42.78
N SER A 634 42.52 15.09 41.74
CA SER A 634 43.69 14.21 41.66
C SER A 634 43.44 12.72 41.88
N SER A 635 43.34 11.98 40.78
CA SER A 635 43.56 10.53 40.75
C SER A 635 45.05 10.25 40.97
N PRO A 636 45.44 9.12 41.61
CA PRO A 636 46.83 8.68 41.71
C PRO A 636 47.55 8.48 40.35
N LEU A 637 46.80 8.54 39.24
CA LEU A 637 47.30 8.49 37.87
C LEU A 637 47.96 9.81 37.41
N ASP A 638 47.68 10.95 38.03
CA ASP A 638 48.30 12.24 37.68
C ASP A 638 49.78 12.32 38.10
N ALA A 639 50.23 11.45 39.00
CA ALA A 639 51.64 11.30 39.36
C ALA A 639 52.47 10.54 38.31
N ILE A 640 51.81 9.88 37.35
CA ILE A 640 52.45 9.05 36.31
C ILE A 640 52.43 9.75 34.94
N PHE A 641 51.36 10.47 34.61
CA PHE A 641 51.17 11.03 33.26
C PHE A 641 51.18 12.56 33.19
N GLY A 642 51.28 13.26 34.32
CA GLY A 642 51.22 14.72 34.36
C GLY A 642 49.83 15.26 34.00
N PRO A 643 49.50 16.50 34.39
CA PRO A 643 48.19 17.06 34.11
C PRO A 643 48.01 17.26 32.58
N PRO A 644 46.81 17.00 32.03
CA PRO A 644 46.48 17.34 30.65
C PRO A 644 46.47 18.86 30.45
N PRO A 645 46.74 19.37 29.24
CA PRO A 645 46.79 20.80 28.97
C PRO A 645 45.40 21.42 29.13
N GLU A 646 45.34 22.55 29.85
CA GLU A 646 44.14 23.35 30.00
C GLU A 646 43.72 23.94 28.64
N SER A 647 42.49 23.65 28.21
CA SER A 647 41.83 24.38 27.13
C SER A 647 41.39 25.74 27.68
N GLY A 648 42.12 26.79 27.31
CA GLY A 648 41.85 28.16 27.69
C GLY A 648 40.47 28.63 27.21
N ALA A 649 39.71 29.20 28.15
CA ALA A 649 38.67 30.16 27.84
C ALA A 649 39.33 31.46 27.34
N GLU A 650 38.72 32.06 26.32
CA GLU A 650 39.06 33.36 25.80
C GLU A 650 38.94 34.43 26.89
N ASP A 651 40.01 35.20 27.07
CA ASP A 651 39.94 36.60 27.50
C ASP A 651 41.07 37.37 26.79
N VAL A 652 40.62 38.22 25.86
CA VAL A 652 41.13 39.56 25.47
C VAL A 652 42.59 39.71 24.99
N ASP A 653 42.68 40.28 23.78
CA ASP A 653 43.80 40.99 23.15
C ASP A 653 44.84 41.61 24.10
N GLU A 654 46.13 41.36 23.85
CA GLU A 654 47.14 42.42 23.62
C GLU A 654 48.48 41.84 23.09
N ALA A 655 48.81 42.23 21.85
CA ALA A 655 50.14 42.45 21.25
C ALA A 655 51.37 41.57 21.61
N GLY A 656 52.02 41.02 20.56
CA GLY A 656 53.50 40.97 20.51
C GLY A 656 54.16 39.74 19.90
N THR A 657 54.48 39.82 18.60
CA THR A 657 55.75 39.43 17.94
C THR A 657 56.57 38.21 18.41
N GLY A 658 56.84 37.28 17.50
CA GLY A 658 58.12 36.53 17.49
C GLY A 658 58.06 35.07 17.00
N SER A 659 58.56 34.85 15.79
CA SER A 659 58.74 33.55 15.11
C SER A 659 60.06 32.84 15.55
N PRO A 660 60.51 31.74 14.90
CA PRO A 660 60.62 30.38 15.46
C PRO A 660 62.07 29.82 15.44
N GLU A 661 62.30 28.61 15.99
CA GLU A 661 63.48 27.73 15.76
C GLU A 661 63.33 26.50 16.70
N GLU A 662 63.68 25.24 16.43
CA GLU A 662 64.28 24.55 15.29
C GLU A 662 64.14 23.03 15.57
N THR A 663 63.62 22.26 14.61
CA THR A 663 63.82 20.80 14.48
C THR A 663 65.29 20.49 14.15
N PRO A 664 65.87 19.32 14.51
CA PRO A 664 65.79 18.10 13.66
C PRO A 664 65.96 16.79 14.51
N ALA A 665 66.00 15.54 14.04
CA ALA A 665 66.18 14.93 12.73
C ALA A 665 65.61 13.49 12.75
N ALA A 666 65.26 13.01 11.56
CA ALA A 666 64.73 11.71 11.23
C ALA A 666 65.76 10.55 11.28
N ALA A 667 65.26 9.30 11.33
CA ALA A 667 65.73 8.23 10.44
C ALA A 667 64.72 7.06 10.36
N THR A 668 64.31 6.79 9.12
CA THR A 668 63.50 5.71 8.52
C THR A 668 64.08 4.30 8.74
N VAL A 669 63.35 3.17 8.57
CA VAL A 669 63.02 2.52 7.28
C VAL A 669 61.94 1.41 7.45
N ALA A 670 60.90 1.50 6.59
CA ALA A 670 60.15 0.52 5.76
C ALA A 670 59.98 -0.96 6.20
N ALA A 671 58.98 -1.74 5.76
CA ALA A 671 57.63 -1.59 5.18
C ALA A 671 57.10 -3.02 4.96
N VAL A 672 55.80 -3.28 5.18
CA VAL A 672 55.02 -4.31 4.46
C VAL A 672 53.58 -3.78 4.35
N GLN A 673 53.05 -3.74 3.12
CA GLN A 673 51.71 -3.24 2.80
C GLN A 673 50.60 -4.25 3.08
N PRO A 674 49.39 -3.78 3.47
CA PRO A 674 48.13 -4.45 3.19
C PRO A 674 47.30 -3.72 2.09
N SER A 675 46.32 -4.45 1.57
CA SER A 675 45.59 -4.25 0.30
C SER A 675 44.54 -3.13 0.26
N ALA A 676 44.23 -2.69 -0.96
CA ALA A 676 43.36 -1.58 -1.36
C ALA A 676 41.84 -1.76 -1.15
N LEU A 677 41.39 -2.04 0.08
CA LEU A 677 39.97 -1.97 0.46
C LEU A 677 39.67 -1.01 1.62
N ASP A 678 40.68 -0.38 2.22
CA ASP A 678 40.51 0.54 3.36
C ASP A 678 40.37 2.03 2.98
N ASP A 679 40.73 2.43 1.75
CA ASP A 679 40.69 3.85 1.35
C ASP A 679 39.29 4.36 0.95
N ALA A 680 38.32 3.48 0.70
CA ALA A 680 36.95 3.89 0.42
C ALA A 680 36.15 4.28 1.68
N PHE A 681 36.57 3.80 2.87
CA PHE A 681 35.80 3.99 4.11
C PHE A 681 36.23 5.23 4.92
N ARG A 682 37.46 5.73 4.71
CA ARG A 682 37.97 6.94 5.40
C ARG A 682 37.64 8.26 4.72
N ALA A 683 37.22 8.26 3.46
CA ALA A 683 36.78 9.48 2.77
C ALA A 683 35.34 9.93 3.17
N VAL A 684 34.61 9.10 3.93
CA VAL A 684 33.17 9.34 4.23
C VAL A 684 32.94 9.88 5.66
N THR A 685 33.96 9.93 6.53
CA THR A 685 33.76 10.19 7.98
C THR A 685 34.42 11.46 8.55
N ALA A 686 34.87 12.39 7.72
CA ALA A 686 35.40 13.67 8.20
C ALA A 686 34.95 14.87 7.35
N VAL A 687 33.66 15.23 7.40
CA VAL A 687 33.12 16.61 7.47
C VAL A 687 31.65 16.55 7.94
N ARG A 688 31.41 16.88 9.20
CA ARG A 688 30.22 17.54 9.79
C ARG A 688 30.87 18.57 10.74
N GLU A 689 30.58 19.88 10.76
CA GLU A 689 29.29 20.56 10.77
C GLU A 689 29.36 22.00 10.18
N GLU A 690 28.17 22.55 9.87
CA GLU A 690 27.80 23.91 9.42
C GLU A 690 28.12 24.24 7.93
N GLU A 691 27.22 24.42 6.95
CA GLU A 691 25.80 24.82 6.83
C GLU A 691 25.31 24.49 5.36
N PRO A 692 24.07 24.79 4.94
CA PRO A 692 22.97 23.86 4.62
C PRO A 692 22.91 23.28 3.19
N GLY A 693 22.46 22.03 3.07
CA GLY A 693 22.10 21.37 1.81
C GLY A 693 20.69 20.75 1.88
N PHE A 694 19.81 21.20 0.98
CA PHE A 694 18.53 20.61 0.57
C PHE A 694 17.44 20.31 1.63
N ALA A 695 16.88 21.38 2.20
CA ALA A 695 15.44 21.67 2.24
C ALA A 695 15.29 23.19 2.48
N PRO A 696 14.48 23.93 1.68
CA PRO A 696 13.04 23.87 1.85
C PRO A 696 12.28 23.86 0.51
N LEU A 697 11.71 22.72 0.14
CA LEU A 697 10.65 22.69 -0.88
C LEU A 697 9.60 21.62 -0.56
N LEU A 698 9.23 21.47 0.72
CA LEU A 698 7.98 20.83 1.13
C LEU A 698 7.54 21.48 2.44
N THR A 699 6.88 22.64 2.34
CA THR A 699 6.04 23.14 3.43
C THR A 699 4.74 22.34 3.41
N PRO A 700 4.25 21.85 4.55
CA PRO A 700 3.04 21.05 4.62
C PRO A 700 1.83 21.92 4.28
N LEU A 701 1.06 21.52 3.27
CA LEU A 701 -0.28 22.08 3.05
C LEU A 701 -1.16 21.64 4.23
N GLY A 702 -1.33 22.58 5.15
CA GLY A 702 -2.23 22.48 6.27
C GLY A 702 -3.68 22.33 5.82
N THR A 703 -4.41 21.57 6.61
CA THR A 703 -5.85 21.43 6.65
C THR A 703 -6.58 22.78 6.51
N ALA A 704 -7.37 22.94 5.45
CA ALA A 704 -8.43 23.95 5.39
C ALA A 704 -9.64 23.43 4.61
N ARG A 705 -10.81 23.76 5.15
CA ARG A 705 -12.16 23.33 4.77
C ARG A 705 -12.55 23.74 3.34
N PRO A 706 -13.58 23.11 2.74
CA PRO A 706 -13.98 23.36 1.36
C PRO A 706 -14.77 24.67 1.22
N GLY A 707 -14.41 25.47 0.20
CA GLY A 707 -15.23 26.57 -0.33
C GLY A 707 -14.65 27.98 -0.16
N GLU A 708 -13.87 28.46 -1.13
CA GLU A 708 -13.94 29.80 -1.78
C GLU A 708 -12.70 30.07 -2.68
N PRO A 709 -12.83 30.90 -3.74
CA PRO A 709 -11.86 30.97 -4.85
C PRO A 709 -10.75 32.01 -4.62
N LEU A 710 -9.52 31.72 -5.07
CA LEU A 710 -8.38 32.63 -5.01
C LEU A 710 -8.07 33.25 -6.38
N LEU A 711 -8.47 34.51 -6.56
CA LEU A 711 -7.98 35.47 -7.56
C LEU A 711 -7.76 36.80 -6.85
N VAL A 712 -6.52 37.29 -6.74
CA VAL A 712 -6.20 38.66 -6.26
C VAL A 712 -4.93 39.18 -7.00
N PRO A 713 -4.83 40.50 -7.32
CA PRO A 713 -4.22 41.00 -8.56
C PRO A 713 -2.80 41.59 -8.43
N ALA A 714 -2.20 41.90 -9.59
CA ALA A 714 -0.83 42.39 -9.78
C ALA A 714 -0.55 43.83 -9.25
N PRO A 715 0.70 44.16 -8.84
CA PRO A 715 1.10 45.53 -8.54
C PRO A 715 1.98 46.19 -9.65
N GLU A 716 1.84 47.52 -9.75
CA GLU A 716 2.50 48.47 -10.65
C GLU A 716 3.92 48.93 -10.21
N PRO A 717 4.70 49.65 -11.04
CA PRO A 717 6.16 49.74 -10.94
C PRO A 717 6.68 50.94 -10.11
N VAL A 718 7.86 50.81 -9.49
CA VAL A 718 8.59 51.91 -8.83
C VAL A 718 10.06 51.92 -9.26
N GLY A 719 10.58 53.12 -9.57
CA GLY A 719 11.87 53.41 -10.20
C GLY A 719 13.10 53.52 -9.26
N PRO A 720 14.20 54.13 -9.74
CA PRO A 720 15.59 53.71 -9.46
C PRO A 720 16.29 54.50 -8.34
N GLY A 721 17.33 53.92 -7.71
CA GLY A 721 18.21 54.63 -6.78
C GLY A 721 19.33 53.79 -6.13
N ASP A 722 20.55 54.11 -6.55
CA ASP A 722 21.95 53.93 -6.08
C ASP A 722 22.37 53.31 -4.72
N GLU A 723 23.67 52.93 -4.73
CA GLU A 723 24.68 52.69 -3.66
C GLU A 723 24.92 51.20 -3.27
N ALA A 724 25.89 50.42 -3.80
CA ALA A 724 27.36 50.51 -3.98
C ALA A 724 28.17 50.27 -2.68
N LEU A 725 28.92 49.16 -2.48
CA LEU A 725 30.34 48.87 -2.84
C LEU A 725 30.85 47.66 -1.96
N PRO A 726 32.05 47.03 -2.13
CA PRO A 726 33.23 47.39 -2.94
C PRO A 726 33.89 46.27 -3.78
N VAL A 727 34.86 46.74 -4.60
CA VAL A 727 35.72 46.14 -5.64
C VAL A 727 37.07 45.70 -5.05
N ALA A 728 37.73 44.61 -5.48
CA ALA A 728 38.85 44.52 -6.46
C ALA A 728 39.40 43.07 -6.42
N GLU A 729 39.92 42.43 -7.48
CA GLU A 729 41.01 42.86 -8.38
C GLU A 729 40.86 42.32 -9.82
N ALA A 730 41.43 43.08 -10.75
CA ALA A 730 41.36 42.92 -12.19
C ALA A 730 42.58 42.19 -12.79
N LEU A 731 42.35 41.54 -13.93
CA LEU A 731 43.35 41.30 -14.99
C LEU A 731 42.77 41.77 -16.34
N PRO A 732 43.62 42.14 -17.32
CA PRO A 732 43.37 43.26 -18.23
C PRO A 732 42.48 42.93 -19.44
N VAL A 733 41.81 43.99 -19.88
CA VAL A 733 40.92 44.09 -21.05
C VAL A 733 41.73 44.13 -22.35
N ASP A 734 41.27 43.41 -23.37
CA ASP A 734 41.53 43.75 -24.77
C ASP A 734 40.22 44.28 -25.37
N GLU A 735 40.16 45.60 -25.55
CA GLU A 735 39.00 46.32 -26.11
C GLU A 735 39.02 46.20 -27.64
N ALA A 736 38.34 45.19 -28.18
CA ALA A 736 37.71 45.30 -29.49
C ALA A 736 36.22 45.59 -29.27
N ALA A 737 35.74 46.70 -29.83
CA ALA A 737 34.37 47.19 -29.72
C ALA A 737 33.33 46.05 -29.82
N PRO A 738 32.25 46.07 -29.02
CA PRO A 738 31.23 45.04 -29.09
C PRO A 738 30.57 45.11 -30.46
N GLN A 739 30.88 44.13 -31.32
CA GLN A 739 29.95 43.74 -32.36
C GLN A 739 28.65 43.40 -31.63
N VAL A 740 27.56 44.01 -32.07
CA VAL A 740 26.21 43.56 -31.70
C VAL A 740 26.11 42.12 -32.15
N VAL A 741 26.46 41.18 -31.27
CA VAL A 741 26.07 39.79 -31.43
C VAL A 741 24.63 39.80 -30.96
N THR A 742 23.73 39.99 -31.92
CA THR A 742 22.36 39.49 -31.79
C THR A 742 22.50 38.06 -31.28
N ALA A 743 22.06 37.80 -30.05
CA ALA A 743 21.91 36.43 -29.57
C ALA A 743 21.14 35.67 -30.67
N PRO A 744 21.64 34.51 -31.15
CA PRO A 744 20.90 33.75 -32.13
C PRO A 744 19.51 33.48 -31.54
N PRO A 745 18.42 33.63 -32.32
CA PRO A 745 17.09 33.40 -31.80
C PRO A 745 17.05 31.99 -31.21
N ALA A 746 16.74 31.89 -29.92
CA ALA A 746 16.46 30.62 -29.30
C ALA A 746 15.31 30.01 -30.11
N VAL A 747 15.54 28.83 -30.70
CA VAL A 747 14.50 28.14 -31.46
C VAL A 747 13.47 27.67 -30.45
N ALA A 748 12.39 28.45 -30.33
CA ALA A 748 11.30 28.21 -29.40
C ALA A 748 10.52 26.97 -29.85
N GLU A 749 10.36 26.02 -28.93
CA GLU A 749 9.63 24.77 -29.17
C GLU A 749 8.12 25.02 -29.23
N PRO A 750 7.36 24.20 -29.97
CA PRO A 750 5.90 24.35 -30.06
C PRO A 750 5.23 24.12 -28.70
N ASP A 751 4.21 24.92 -28.38
CA ASP A 751 3.40 24.74 -27.18
C ASP A 751 2.47 23.53 -27.37
N VAL A 752 2.53 22.56 -26.46
CA VAL A 752 1.87 21.27 -26.62
C VAL A 752 0.56 21.19 -25.83
N VAL A 753 -0.51 20.83 -26.52
CA VAL A 753 -1.84 20.59 -25.96
C VAL A 753 -2.17 19.10 -26.11
N TRP A 754 -2.18 18.39 -24.98
CA TRP A 754 -2.70 17.03 -24.92
C TRP A 754 -4.23 17.07 -24.97
N ALA A 755 -4.85 16.40 -25.94
CA ALA A 755 -6.30 16.37 -26.10
C ALA A 755 -6.97 15.21 -25.34
N THR A 756 -6.20 14.23 -24.86
CA THR A 756 -6.69 13.10 -24.06
C THR A 756 -7.40 13.59 -22.80
N GLY A 757 -8.63 13.12 -22.55
CA GLY A 757 -9.44 13.50 -21.39
C GLY A 757 -9.99 14.93 -21.43
N ARG A 758 -9.89 15.66 -22.55
CA ARG A 758 -10.38 17.04 -22.69
C ARG A 758 -11.49 17.14 -23.72
N SER A 759 -12.47 18.00 -23.45
CA SER A 759 -13.52 18.34 -24.43
C SER A 759 -12.95 19.16 -25.59
N THR A 760 -13.61 19.10 -26.74
CA THR A 760 -13.22 19.88 -27.93
C THR A 760 -13.14 21.38 -27.63
N GLU A 761 -14.07 21.94 -26.85
CA GLU A 761 -14.05 23.36 -26.48
C GLU A 761 -12.83 23.74 -25.63
N GLN A 762 -12.42 22.88 -24.69
CA GLN A 762 -11.22 23.09 -23.88
C GLN A 762 -9.95 23.06 -24.73
N VAL A 763 -9.86 22.14 -25.70
CA VAL A 763 -8.71 22.07 -26.62
C VAL A 763 -8.62 23.33 -27.47
N LEU A 764 -9.74 23.81 -28.03
CA LEU A 764 -9.77 25.06 -28.81
C LEU A 764 -9.37 26.27 -27.94
N ALA A 765 -9.83 26.34 -26.69
CA ALA A 765 -9.46 27.41 -25.78
C ALA A 765 -7.95 27.46 -25.50
N LEU A 766 -7.33 26.30 -25.23
CA LEU A 766 -5.89 26.20 -25.00
C LEU A 766 -5.07 26.54 -26.25
N VAL A 767 -5.53 26.14 -27.43
CA VAL A 767 -4.89 26.50 -28.70
C VAL A 767 -4.96 28.01 -28.93
N ARG A 768 -6.11 28.66 -28.68
CA ARG A 768 -6.24 30.13 -28.78
C ARG A 768 -5.28 30.83 -27.84
N GLU A 769 -5.17 30.35 -26.60
CA GLU A 769 -4.28 30.92 -25.59
C GLU A 769 -2.80 30.79 -26.01
N ALA A 770 -2.36 29.59 -26.38
CA ALA A 770 -1.00 29.34 -26.85
C ALA A 770 -0.63 30.19 -28.08
N ARG A 771 -1.56 30.32 -29.05
CA ARG A 771 -1.38 31.17 -30.24
C ARG A 771 -1.35 32.66 -29.92
N ARG A 772 -2.04 33.10 -28.87
CA ARG A 772 -2.03 34.50 -28.43
C ARG A 772 -0.73 34.85 -27.71
N GLU A 773 -0.25 33.93 -26.87
CA GLU A 773 0.99 34.11 -26.12
C GLU A 773 2.22 34.00 -27.04
N HIS A 774 2.16 33.12 -28.04
CA HIS A 774 3.27 32.86 -28.95
C HIS A 774 2.82 32.76 -30.42
N PRO A 775 2.56 33.91 -31.07
CA PRO A 775 2.03 33.95 -32.44
C PRO A 775 3.01 33.40 -33.49
N ASP A 776 4.32 33.44 -33.21
CA ASP A 776 5.39 33.08 -34.15
C ASP A 776 5.74 31.58 -34.14
N ARG A 777 5.07 30.74 -33.32
CA ARG A 777 5.32 29.29 -33.24
C ARG A 777 4.05 28.45 -33.29
N PRO A 778 4.08 27.22 -33.82
CA PRO A 778 2.88 26.42 -33.91
C PRO A 778 2.47 25.88 -32.53
N ALA A 779 1.16 25.90 -32.25
CA ALA A 779 0.55 25.17 -31.14
C ALA A 779 0.28 23.73 -31.60
N LEU A 780 0.90 22.76 -30.94
CA LEU A 780 0.84 21.35 -31.30
C LEU A 780 -0.22 20.63 -30.45
N VAL A 781 -1.21 20.04 -31.10
CA VAL A 781 -2.25 19.22 -30.46
C VAL A 781 -1.99 17.75 -30.77
N LEU A 782 -1.91 16.91 -29.73
CA LEU A 782 -1.66 15.48 -29.84
C LEU A 782 -2.82 14.66 -29.27
N ARG A 783 -3.03 13.47 -29.86
CA ARG A 783 -4.03 12.46 -29.43
C ARG A 783 -5.46 13.02 -29.40
N ALA A 784 -5.81 13.81 -30.42
CA ALA A 784 -7.12 14.43 -30.56
C ALA A 784 -8.12 13.52 -31.27
N THR A 785 -9.38 13.60 -30.86
CA THR A 785 -10.47 12.90 -31.55
C THR A 785 -10.72 13.48 -32.95
N PRO A 786 -11.31 12.72 -33.89
CA PRO A 786 -11.65 13.23 -35.22
C PRO A 786 -12.51 14.51 -35.17
N GLU A 787 -13.43 14.61 -34.21
CA GLU A 787 -14.29 15.78 -34.04
C GLU A 787 -13.50 17.02 -33.63
N THR A 788 -12.52 16.84 -32.73
CA THR A 788 -11.65 17.92 -32.26
C THR A 788 -10.72 18.40 -33.37
N LEU A 789 -10.19 17.45 -34.16
CA LEU A 789 -9.39 17.72 -35.35
C LEU A 789 -10.18 18.52 -36.39
N VAL A 790 -11.42 18.13 -36.68
CA VAL A 790 -12.32 18.87 -37.59
C VAL A 790 -12.64 20.26 -37.05
N ALA A 791 -12.84 20.41 -35.75
CA ALA A 791 -13.10 21.70 -35.12
C ALA A 791 -11.89 22.65 -35.22
N LEU A 792 -10.67 22.14 -34.98
CA LEU A 792 -9.41 22.90 -35.16
C LEU A 792 -9.20 23.34 -36.61
N ALA A 793 -9.55 22.48 -37.57
CA ALA A 793 -9.52 22.83 -38.99
C ALA A 793 -10.54 23.90 -39.34
N THR A 794 -11.77 23.78 -38.81
CA THR A 794 -12.86 24.73 -39.11
C THR A 794 -12.58 26.12 -38.56
N GLU A 795 -11.95 26.20 -37.38
CA GLU A 795 -11.70 27.48 -36.71
C GLU A 795 -10.46 28.22 -37.24
N HIS A 796 -9.41 27.50 -37.63
CA HIS A 796 -8.10 28.08 -37.96
C HIS A 796 -7.64 27.82 -39.41
N ASP A 797 -8.42 27.06 -40.19
CA ASP A 797 -8.36 26.69 -41.63
C ASP A 797 -7.02 26.93 -42.34
N ALA A 798 -6.61 28.18 -42.58
CA ALA A 798 -5.37 28.52 -43.29
C ALA A 798 -4.06 28.28 -42.52
N CYS A 799 -4.11 27.97 -41.22
CA CYS A 799 -2.95 27.80 -40.35
C CYS A 799 -2.88 26.43 -39.68
N THR A 800 -3.75 25.48 -40.02
CA THR A 800 -3.80 24.15 -39.38
C THR A 800 -3.19 23.10 -40.30
N THR A 801 -2.09 22.49 -39.86
CA THR A 801 -1.52 21.27 -40.47
C THR A 801 -1.97 20.06 -39.66
N MET A 802 -2.43 18.99 -40.31
CA MET A 802 -3.00 17.83 -39.60
C MET A 802 -2.44 16.54 -40.15
N ASP A 803 -2.38 15.53 -39.29
CA ASP A 803 -2.07 14.16 -39.67
C ASP A 803 -3.03 13.21 -38.96
N ALA A 804 -3.91 12.59 -39.75
CA ALA A 804 -4.94 11.70 -39.25
C ALA A 804 -4.36 10.41 -38.66
N ALA A 805 -3.22 9.92 -39.19
CA ALA A 805 -2.56 8.74 -38.64
C ALA A 805 -1.91 9.03 -37.29
N ALA A 806 -1.44 10.26 -37.08
CA ALA A 806 -0.90 10.73 -35.80
C ALA A 806 -1.98 11.17 -34.79
N SER A 807 -3.26 11.27 -35.22
CA SER A 807 -4.32 11.91 -34.43
C SER A 807 -3.89 13.29 -33.89
N ALA A 808 -3.21 14.07 -34.74
CA ALA A 808 -2.52 15.29 -34.33
C ALA A 808 -2.75 16.47 -35.30
N ALA A 809 -2.64 17.68 -34.76
CA ALA A 809 -2.72 18.92 -35.51
C ALA A 809 -1.70 19.95 -35.00
N ALA A 810 -1.24 20.83 -35.87
CA ALA A 810 -0.40 21.96 -35.53
C ALA A 810 -1.05 23.23 -36.09
N VAL A 811 -1.33 24.18 -35.22
CA VAL A 811 -1.96 25.46 -35.58
C VAL A 811 -0.90 26.56 -35.51
N GLY A 812 -0.62 27.26 -36.61
CA GLY A 812 0.37 28.34 -36.67
C GLY A 812 1.47 28.14 -37.71
N PRO A 813 2.43 29.07 -37.82
CA PRO A 813 3.52 29.00 -38.79
C PRO A 813 4.46 27.85 -38.44
N LEU A 814 4.83 27.04 -39.43
CA LEU A 814 5.80 25.96 -39.25
C LEU A 814 7.22 26.48 -39.47
N PRO A 815 8.20 26.02 -38.69
CA PRO A 815 9.61 26.38 -38.90
C PRO A 815 10.17 25.80 -40.20
N GLU A 816 11.17 26.44 -40.79
CA GLU A 816 11.91 25.88 -41.91
C GLU A 816 12.65 24.59 -41.48
N PRO A 817 12.55 23.49 -42.25
CA PRO A 817 13.13 22.22 -41.87
C PRO A 817 14.67 22.25 -41.95
N VAL A 818 15.34 21.85 -40.87
CA VAL A 818 16.79 21.70 -40.78
C VAL A 818 17.15 20.29 -40.29
N GLY A 819 18.03 19.62 -41.04
CA GLY A 819 18.42 18.22 -40.81
C GLY A 819 17.29 17.24 -41.14
N ARG A 820 17.64 15.95 -41.27
CA ARG A 820 16.70 14.89 -41.62
C ARG A 820 16.54 13.84 -40.52
N VAL A 821 15.30 13.53 -40.19
CA VAL A 821 14.89 12.43 -39.30
C VAL A 821 14.21 11.34 -40.11
N THR A 822 14.61 10.09 -39.90
CA THR A 822 13.92 8.94 -40.51
C THR A 822 13.23 8.11 -39.42
N VAL A 823 11.93 7.88 -39.56
CA VAL A 823 11.11 7.11 -38.63
C VAL A 823 10.79 5.74 -39.22
N LEU A 824 11.15 4.67 -38.52
CA LEU A 824 10.92 3.28 -38.89
C LEU A 824 9.87 2.67 -37.97
N SER A 825 8.85 2.00 -38.53
CA SER A 825 7.82 1.28 -37.78
C SER A 825 8.01 -0.23 -37.92
N GLY A 826 7.98 -0.98 -36.81
CA GLY A 826 8.10 -2.43 -36.76
C GLY A 826 6.98 -3.13 -37.52
N GLY A 827 5.74 -2.89 -37.12
CA GLY A 827 4.54 -3.40 -37.82
C GLY A 827 3.45 -2.34 -37.98
N GLY A 828 2.34 -2.72 -38.64
CA GLY A 828 1.20 -1.83 -38.87
C GLY A 828 0.48 -1.36 -37.59
N ALA A 829 0.63 -2.09 -36.48
CA ALA A 829 0.07 -1.70 -35.18
C ALA A 829 0.86 -0.54 -34.53
N ASP A 830 2.14 -0.40 -34.86
CA ASP A 830 3.02 0.67 -34.35
C ASP A 830 2.84 2.00 -35.13
N ALA A 831 2.05 1.95 -36.22
CA ALA A 831 1.86 3.05 -37.15
C ALA A 831 1.34 4.36 -36.51
N PRO A 832 0.45 4.37 -35.50
CA PRO A 832 0.02 5.61 -34.87
C PRO A 832 1.14 6.31 -34.09
N VAL A 833 1.96 5.56 -33.37
CA VAL A 833 3.10 6.11 -32.61
C VAL A 833 4.21 6.57 -33.54
N ALA A 834 4.46 5.83 -34.63
CA ALA A 834 5.38 6.26 -35.69
C ALA A 834 4.87 7.52 -36.42
N ALA A 835 3.56 7.64 -36.65
CA ALA A 835 2.95 8.85 -37.18
C ALA A 835 3.11 10.04 -36.23
N GLU A 836 2.88 9.84 -34.93
CA GLU A 836 3.07 10.85 -33.89
C GLU A 836 4.52 11.36 -33.89
N ALA A 837 5.51 10.47 -33.83
CA ALA A 837 6.93 10.84 -33.85
C ALA A 837 7.33 11.58 -35.12
N ALA A 838 6.85 11.12 -36.29
CA ALA A 838 7.14 11.75 -37.57
C ALA A 838 6.49 13.14 -37.69
N PHE A 839 5.25 13.28 -37.23
CA PHE A 839 4.54 14.55 -37.22
C PHE A 839 5.25 15.54 -36.30
N VAL A 840 5.56 15.14 -35.06
CA VAL A 840 6.24 15.98 -34.07
C VAL A 840 7.61 16.44 -34.56
N ALA A 841 8.41 15.54 -35.15
CA ALA A 841 9.72 15.91 -35.69
C ALA A 841 9.63 16.95 -36.83
N ARG A 842 8.58 16.86 -37.67
CA ARG A 842 8.31 17.81 -38.74
C ARG A 842 7.92 19.18 -38.18
N ILE A 843 7.01 19.21 -37.21
CA ILE A 843 6.57 20.45 -36.55
C ILE A 843 7.72 21.11 -35.75
N ALA A 844 8.63 20.30 -35.21
CA ALA A 844 9.83 20.78 -34.55
C ALA A 844 10.90 21.33 -35.52
N GLY A 845 10.70 21.25 -36.84
CA GLY A 845 11.58 21.85 -37.86
C GLY A 845 12.68 20.93 -38.37
N SER A 846 12.37 19.67 -38.64
CA SER A 846 13.24 18.75 -39.38
C SER A 846 12.52 18.18 -40.60
N GLU A 847 13.28 17.83 -41.65
CA GLU A 847 12.76 17.02 -42.74
C GLU A 847 12.52 15.60 -42.23
N VAL A 848 11.37 15.00 -42.56
CA VAL A 848 11.01 13.68 -42.02
C VAL A 848 10.69 12.70 -43.14
N ALA A 849 11.40 11.59 -43.16
CA ALA A 849 11.06 10.40 -43.93
C ALA A 849 10.44 9.35 -43.00
N ARG A 850 9.39 8.65 -43.46
CA ARG A 850 8.74 7.59 -42.69
C ARG A 850 8.67 6.31 -43.51
N LEU A 851 9.05 5.19 -42.89
CA LEU A 851 9.02 3.86 -43.48
C LEU A 851 8.26 2.93 -42.53
N ASP A 852 7.12 2.42 -42.98
CA ASP A 852 6.29 1.50 -42.21
C ASP A 852 6.55 0.03 -42.57
N ASP A 853 6.18 -0.88 -41.66
CA ASP A 853 6.23 -2.34 -41.87
C ASP A 853 7.63 -2.89 -42.19
N VAL A 854 8.62 -2.46 -41.40
CA VAL A 854 10.04 -2.81 -41.58
C VAL A 854 10.36 -4.19 -41.02
N ALA A 855 9.49 -4.79 -40.19
CA ALA A 855 9.66 -6.13 -39.64
C ALA A 855 8.83 -7.19 -40.41
N GLY A 856 9.49 -8.08 -41.18
CA GLY A 856 8.82 -9.14 -41.94
C GLY A 856 9.66 -9.70 -43.10
N ALA A 857 9.07 -10.51 -44.00
CA ALA A 857 9.79 -11.19 -45.10
C ALA A 857 10.50 -10.26 -46.11
N ARG A 858 10.23 -8.94 -46.08
CA ARG A 858 10.87 -7.90 -46.91
C ARG A 858 12.03 -7.18 -46.20
N SER A 859 12.25 -7.40 -44.90
CA SER A 859 13.18 -6.64 -44.05
C SER A 859 14.66 -6.83 -44.39
N ARG A 860 15.08 -8.06 -44.73
CA ARG A 860 16.49 -8.39 -45.02
C ARG A 860 17.04 -7.71 -46.27
N SER A 861 16.19 -7.37 -47.26
CA SER A 861 16.63 -6.67 -48.47
C SER A 861 16.67 -5.15 -48.29
N LEU A 862 15.79 -4.60 -47.44
CA LEU A 862 15.72 -3.17 -47.13
C LEU A 862 16.81 -2.75 -46.13
N LEU A 863 17.05 -3.56 -45.09
CA LEU A 863 18.10 -3.31 -44.10
C LEU A 863 19.51 -3.64 -44.59
N ALA A 864 19.65 -4.35 -45.72
CA ALA A 864 20.93 -4.62 -46.37
C ALA A 864 21.43 -3.44 -47.23
N ASP A 865 20.53 -2.52 -47.60
CA ASP A 865 20.88 -1.32 -48.35
C ASP A 865 21.28 -0.20 -47.39
N ARG A 866 22.59 -0.09 -47.13
CA ARG A 866 23.15 0.92 -46.23
C ARG A 866 22.87 2.36 -46.70
N THR A 867 22.57 2.54 -47.98
CA THR A 867 22.28 3.87 -48.55
C THR A 867 20.97 4.47 -48.02
N LEU A 868 20.10 3.66 -47.41
CA LEU A 868 18.87 4.09 -46.76
C LEU A 868 19.12 5.01 -45.56
N PHE A 869 20.31 4.95 -44.96
CA PHE A 869 20.69 5.74 -43.77
C PHE A 869 21.66 6.89 -44.08
N ASP A 870 22.24 6.94 -45.29
CA ASP A 870 23.34 7.85 -45.64
C ASP A 870 22.93 9.34 -45.60
N ASP A 871 21.64 9.65 -45.74
CA ASP A 871 21.09 11.01 -45.73
C ASP A 871 20.17 11.26 -44.52
N THR A 872 20.41 10.58 -43.40
CA THR A 872 19.65 10.74 -42.14
C THR A 872 20.56 11.21 -41.01
N ASP A 873 20.16 12.25 -40.27
CA ASP A 873 20.92 12.78 -39.13
C ASP A 873 20.51 12.13 -37.80
N CYS A 874 19.28 11.60 -37.69
CA CYS A 874 18.81 10.81 -36.55
C CYS A 874 17.70 9.83 -36.94
N LEU A 875 17.73 8.63 -36.38
CA LEU A 875 16.74 7.57 -36.61
C LEU A 875 15.80 7.44 -35.42
N VAL A 876 14.50 7.26 -35.69
CA VAL A 876 13.51 6.85 -34.69
C VAL A 876 13.01 5.46 -35.06
N VAL A 877 13.14 4.49 -34.17
CA VAL A 877 12.66 3.11 -34.39
C VAL A 877 11.54 2.83 -33.43
N VAL A 878 10.33 2.71 -33.95
CA VAL A 878 9.10 2.45 -33.21
C VAL A 878 8.72 0.99 -33.37
N ALA A 879 8.74 0.22 -32.28
CA ALA A 879 8.47 -1.21 -32.36
C ALA A 879 7.93 -1.80 -31.04
N GLY A 880 6.91 -2.65 -31.16
CA GLY A 880 6.33 -3.41 -30.04
C GLY A 880 6.69 -4.89 -30.09
N MET A 881 6.05 -5.64 -31.00
CA MET A 881 6.29 -7.10 -31.14
C MET A 881 7.72 -7.42 -31.59
N GLU A 882 8.30 -6.58 -32.44
CA GLU A 882 9.65 -6.74 -32.98
C GLU A 882 10.63 -5.76 -32.35
N ALA A 883 10.59 -5.58 -31.03
CA ALA A 883 11.45 -4.63 -30.30
C ALA A 883 12.96 -4.80 -30.54
N SER A 884 13.42 -6.00 -30.94
CA SER A 884 14.80 -6.26 -31.35
C SER A 884 15.21 -5.53 -32.64
N LEU A 885 14.26 -5.00 -33.41
CA LEU A 885 14.51 -4.19 -34.61
C LEU A 885 15.38 -2.96 -34.30
N ALA A 886 15.14 -2.29 -33.17
CA ALA A 886 15.95 -1.13 -32.75
C ALA A 886 17.42 -1.53 -32.52
N THR A 887 17.64 -2.68 -31.90
CA THR A 887 18.99 -3.27 -31.69
C THR A 887 19.67 -3.59 -33.02
N VAL A 888 18.94 -4.19 -33.97
CA VAL A 888 19.47 -4.55 -35.29
C VAL A 888 19.82 -3.31 -36.10
N VAL A 889 18.94 -2.31 -36.13
CA VAL A 889 19.18 -1.04 -36.84
C VAL A 889 20.39 -0.32 -36.24
N GLY A 890 20.47 -0.18 -34.91
CA GLY A 890 21.61 0.48 -34.25
C GLY A 890 22.94 -0.26 -34.41
N ALA A 891 22.93 -1.56 -34.72
CA ALA A 891 24.15 -2.30 -35.05
C ALA A 891 24.61 -2.12 -36.52
N LEU A 892 23.76 -1.59 -37.40
CA LEU A 892 24.00 -1.45 -38.84
C LEU A 892 24.36 -0.04 -39.28
N THR A 893 24.25 0.96 -38.39
CA THR A 893 24.43 2.39 -38.69
C THR A 893 25.20 3.10 -37.58
N ASP A 894 25.94 4.16 -37.96
CA ASP A 894 26.60 5.08 -37.01
C ASP A 894 25.71 6.31 -36.69
N VAL A 895 24.51 6.38 -37.27
CA VAL A 895 23.53 7.45 -37.02
C VAL A 895 22.87 7.25 -35.65
N PRO A 896 22.70 8.29 -34.81
CA PRO A 896 22.03 8.16 -33.51
C PRO A 896 20.61 7.62 -33.63
N VAL A 897 20.27 6.64 -32.78
CA VAL A 897 18.96 5.95 -32.79
C VAL A 897 18.17 6.27 -31.53
N VAL A 898 16.89 6.64 -31.71
CA VAL A 898 15.89 6.75 -30.65
C VAL A 898 14.93 5.57 -30.78
N ALA A 899 15.00 4.63 -29.86
CA ALA A 899 14.11 3.49 -29.79
C ALA A 899 12.84 3.87 -29.01
N VAL A 900 11.67 3.60 -29.59
CA VAL A 900 10.36 3.89 -29.00
C VAL A 900 9.60 2.58 -28.84
N PRO A 901 9.50 2.05 -27.61
CA PRO A 901 8.68 0.88 -27.36
C PRO A 901 7.22 1.26 -27.49
N THR A 902 6.41 0.38 -28.07
CA THR A 902 4.95 0.58 -28.17
C THR A 902 4.20 -0.41 -27.28
N SER A 903 3.02 -0.02 -26.82
CA SER A 903 2.11 -0.92 -26.12
C SER A 903 1.45 -1.94 -27.04
N THR A 904 1.56 -1.74 -28.35
CA THR A 904 1.02 -2.62 -29.38
C THR A 904 1.87 -3.87 -29.54
N GLY A 905 1.38 -5.01 -29.04
CA GLY A 905 2.03 -6.31 -29.20
C GLY A 905 1.25 -7.48 -28.61
N GLN A 906 1.90 -8.62 -28.39
CA GLN A 906 1.23 -9.76 -27.76
C GLN A 906 0.69 -9.37 -26.37
N PRO A 907 -0.47 -9.88 -25.94
CA PRO A 907 -1.04 -9.58 -24.61
C PRO A 907 -0.07 -9.87 -23.45
N SER A 908 0.87 -10.79 -23.65
CA SER A 908 1.94 -11.14 -22.72
C SER A 908 3.06 -10.09 -22.59
N ALA A 909 3.08 -9.03 -23.41
CA ALA A 909 4.09 -7.99 -23.39
C ALA A 909 3.81 -6.86 -22.36
N PHE A 910 2.77 -7.00 -21.54
CA PHE A 910 2.41 -6.10 -20.44
C PHE A 910 2.36 -4.62 -20.86
N GLY A 911 1.60 -4.31 -21.91
CA GLY A 911 1.42 -2.93 -22.38
C GLY A 911 2.72 -2.26 -22.87
N GLY A 912 3.64 -3.03 -23.48
CA GLY A 912 4.90 -2.52 -24.04
C GLY A 912 6.12 -2.64 -23.12
N LEU A 913 5.95 -3.13 -21.88
CA LEU A 913 7.06 -3.35 -20.95
C LEU A 913 8.08 -4.37 -21.49
N GLY A 914 7.61 -5.41 -22.19
CA GLY A 914 8.51 -6.37 -22.85
C GLY A 914 9.38 -5.71 -23.92
N ALA A 915 8.79 -4.80 -24.71
CA ALA A 915 9.51 -4.03 -25.72
C ALA A 915 10.51 -3.06 -25.08
N LEU A 916 10.10 -2.35 -24.02
CA LEU A 916 10.94 -1.44 -23.25
C LEU A 916 12.15 -2.16 -22.65
N MET A 917 11.94 -3.30 -21.99
CA MET A 917 13.04 -4.08 -21.40
C MET A 917 13.98 -4.63 -22.47
N THR A 918 13.45 -5.06 -23.62
CA THR A 918 14.27 -5.50 -24.76
C THR A 918 15.17 -4.37 -25.27
N MET A 919 14.63 -3.16 -25.44
CA MET A 919 15.38 -2.01 -25.93
C MET A 919 16.36 -1.45 -24.89
N LEU A 920 16.01 -1.47 -23.59
CA LEU A 920 16.90 -1.00 -22.51
C LEU A 920 18.08 -1.95 -22.24
N THR A 921 17.86 -3.27 -22.40
CA THR A 921 18.91 -4.28 -22.17
C THR A 921 19.78 -4.52 -23.41
N ALA A 922 19.33 -4.05 -24.57
CA ALA A 922 20.13 -4.00 -25.78
C ALA A 922 21.28 -2.99 -25.59
N ALA A 923 22.46 -3.50 -25.25
CA ALA A 923 23.70 -2.73 -25.09
C ALA A 923 24.25 -2.20 -26.44
N THR A 924 23.38 -1.67 -27.30
CA THR A 924 23.70 -1.11 -28.61
C THR A 924 24.21 0.32 -28.45
N PRO A 925 25.46 0.61 -28.85
CA PRO A 925 26.03 1.96 -28.76
C PRO A 925 25.28 2.94 -29.66
N GLY A 926 25.14 4.19 -29.22
CA GLY A 926 24.46 5.24 -30.00
C GLY A 926 22.93 5.17 -30.00
N MET A 927 22.34 4.27 -29.21
CA MET A 927 20.89 4.13 -29.03
C MET A 927 20.42 4.73 -27.70
N THR A 928 19.33 5.49 -27.73
CA THR A 928 18.59 5.93 -26.54
C THR A 928 17.16 5.39 -26.59
N VAL A 929 16.52 5.20 -25.44
CA VAL A 929 15.19 4.58 -25.36
C VAL A 929 14.20 5.58 -24.78
N SER A 930 13.10 5.82 -25.49
CA SER A 930 11.97 6.65 -25.07
C SER A 930 11.01 5.85 -24.17
N ASN A 931 10.08 6.56 -23.53
CA ASN A 931 9.00 5.89 -22.80
C ASN A 931 8.01 5.19 -23.77
N ILE A 932 7.19 4.29 -23.23
CA ILE A 932 6.21 3.52 -24.02
C ILE A 932 5.21 4.48 -24.68
N ASP A 933 4.94 4.26 -25.98
CA ASP A 933 4.05 5.05 -26.83
C ASP A 933 4.38 6.55 -26.86
N ASN A 934 5.61 6.92 -26.52
CA ASN A 934 6.02 8.32 -26.45
C ASN A 934 6.68 8.76 -27.76
N GLY A 935 5.86 8.88 -28.81
CA GLY A 935 6.25 9.41 -30.11
C GLY A 935 6.64 10.88 -30.03
N TYR A 936 5.98 11.66 -29.17
CA TYR A 936 6.30 13.06 -28.90
C TYR A 936 7.75 13.30 -28.48
N SER A 937 8.19 12.73 -27.34
CA SER A 937 9.55 12.96 -26.85
C SER A 937 10.59 12.43 -27.82
N ALA A 938 10.31 11.31 -28.48
CA ALA A 938 11.19 10.75 -29.49
C ALA A 938 11.35 11.66 -30.72
N GLY A 939 10.24 12.20 -31.23
CA GLY A 939 10.24 13.14 -32.36
C GLY A 939 10.94 14.45 -32.04
N VAL A 940 10.71 15.03 -30.84
CA VAL A 940 11.40 16.25 -30.39
C VAL A 940 12.90 16.00 -30.26
N PHE A 941 13.29 14.90 -29.60
CA PHE A 941 14.69 14.56 -29.40
C PHE A 941 15.41 14.34 -30.73
N ALA A 942 14.82 13.54 -31.62
CA ALA A 942 15.39 13.27 -32.94
C ALA A 942 15.54 14.55 -33.77
N ALA A 943 14.54 15.43 -33.76
CA ALA A 943 14.60 16.70 -34.46
C ALA A 943 15.68 17.63 -33.87
N ARG A 944 15.88 17.66 -32.54
CA ARG A 944 16.98 18.42 -31.92
C ARG A 944 18.35 17.90 -32.37
N VAL A 945 18.53 16.58 -32.43
CA VAL A 945 19.76 15.95 -32.93
C VAL A 945 19.98 16.34 -34.40
N ALA A 946 18.97 16.16 -35.24
CA ALA A 946 19.04 16.47 -36.67
C ALA A 946 19.34 17.95 -36.94
N ARG A 947 18.68 18.88 -36.24
CA ARG A 947 18.96 20.32 -36.38
C ARG A 947 20.38 20.68 -35.96
N ARG A 948 20.93 20.02 -34.95
CA ARG A 948 22.30 20.28 -34.48
C ARG A 948 23.34 19.73 -35.46
N SER A 949 23.08 18.57 -36.07
CA SER A 949 23.91 18.00 -37.13
C SER A 949 23.84 18.82 -38.42
N GLY A 950 22.64 19.25 -38.82
CA GLY A 950 22.40 20.05 -40.03
C GLY A 950 22.91 21.49 -39.98
N ARG A 951 23.11 22.08 -38.80
CA ARG A 951 23.75 23.40 -38.62
C ARG A 951 25.26 23.40 -38.81
N ASN A 952 25.88 22.21 -38.78
CA ASN A 952 27.32 22.01 -38.95
C ASN A 952 27.71 21.52 -40.36
N ARG A 953 26.72 21.27 -41.24
CA ARG A 953 26.89 21.09 -42.69
C ARG A 953 26.70 22.41 -43.39
#